data_AF-A0A0L0RWP7-F1
#
_entry.id   AF-A0A0L0RWP7-F1
#
_cell.length_a   1.000
_cell.length_b   1.000
_cell.length_c   1.000
_cell.angle_alpha   90.00
_cell.angle_beta   90.00
_cell.angle_gamma   90.00
#
_symmetry.space_group_name_H-M   'P 1'
#
loop_
_entity.id
_entity.type
_entity.pdbx_description
1 polymer ?
#
loop_
_entity_poly.entity_id
_entity_poly.type
_entity_poly.pdbx_seq_one_letter_code
_entity_poly.pdbx_strand_id
1 'polypeptide(L)'
;MVVGKEGIRSYYIARIEQLETTINDKARNLKRLEAQRNALNTKVRLLREELQLLQEPGSYVGEVVKVMGKKKVLVKIQEGKYVVDIAPAIDIANLTPTVRVALRSDSYVLHKILPNKVDPLVSLMMVEKVPDSTYEMIGGLDKQIKEIKEVIELPVKHPELFEALGIAQPKGVLLYGPPGTGKTLLARAVAHHTDCKFIRVSGSELVQKYIGEGSRMVRELFVMAREHAPSIIFMDEIDSIGSSRIEGGGSGGGDSEVQRTMLELLNQLDGFEATKNIKVIMATNRLDILDSALLRPGRIDRKIELPPPSEAARADILKIHSRKMNLTRGINLRKVAEKMSGCSGAEVKAVCTEAGMYALRERRVHVTQEDFEMAVAKVMRKDTEQNLSLRKLFNSDLDAQPSLYSLIRAENLIPMTTPVDVSDKLPLSVVMLGSQDGGKSTATGHLVYKSGLLHPDLVAKFDAHTAGGALDYAWLMDTIRDQLGGIAPNSDETVPPEAARFVTSRYVVQVMDVPGHRDFMRNVLTGASRADAAILVLSARPGELETALGLVETESGHGAEARQHATLAFTMGVTRLVVAVNKMDMVDWSETRFKEVVEAASAVLRTIGFAVEKIAFVPIAGVSGDNLFAPSANMPWYHGWSRQAKDGTVKTGMTLIEAMDAVDPPRRLADKPLRIVVQDVYKVSRLGTVPVGRIESGVLRVGMRVHFAPGGVEGTVQTIERDSSSSPPGHTVTDPNVAGPGENVGFSVSDVSVRDIRRGYVASSAAADQDPAYESASLTVSMVMMADHQLVLTPGCTPVVDVHTAHVPVKVVELVTKIDRSNGQILERAPKALRPGEAGVVKLVPQKPLCVEAFAEYAALGRFALRDQRHTVAVGVIKRVEKSLPDGTTVLCPRGAPPV
;
A
#
# COMPACT_ATOMS: atom_id res chain seq x y z
N MET A 1 -6.03 -54.66 69.50
CA MET A 1 -5.27 -54.66 68.22
C MET A 1 -6.18 -54.43 67.00
N VAL A 2 -6.95 -53.32 66.93
CA VAL A 2 -7.85 -53.07 65.77
C VAL A 2 -7.64 -51.69 65.12
N VAL A 3 -6.80 -50.82 65.68
CA VAL A 3 -6.61 -49.44 65.17
C VAL A 3 -5.58 -49.35 64.01
N GLY A 4 -4.88 -50.45 63.67
CA GLY A 4 -3.81 -50.44 62.66
C GLY A 4 -4.20 -50.82 61.22
N LYS A 5 -5.41 -51.37 60.98
CA LYS A 5 -5.78 -51.92 59.66
C LYS A 5 -6.47 -50.92 58.73
N GLU A 6 -7.18 -49.93 59.25
CA GLU A 6 -7.94 -48.97 58.43
C GLU A 6 -7.07 -47.85 57.84
N GLY A 7 -6.06 -47.37 58.58
CA GLY A 7 -5.12 -46.35 58.09
C GLY A 7 -4.20 -46.85 56.96
N ILE A 8 -3.77 -48.12 57.04
CA ILE A 8 -2.95 -48.74 55.99
C ILE A 8 -3.79 -48.98 54.72
N ARG A 9 -5.05 -49.40 54.88
CA ARG A 9 -5.97 -49.64 53.76
C ARG A 9 -6.30 -48.35 53.01
N SER A 10 -6.58 -47.26 53.73
CA SER A 10 -6.84 -45.95 53.12
C SER A 10 -5.62 -45.38 52.39
N TYR A 11 -4.41 -45.57 52.91
CA TYR A 11 -3.17 -45.21 52.22
C TYR A 11 -2.99 -45.95 50.89
N TYR A 12 -3.19 -47.27 50.87
CA TYR A 12 -3.10 -48.05 49.63
C TYR A 12 -4.20 -47.71 48.63
N ILE A 13 -5.43 -47.42 49.09
CA ILE A 13 -6.52 -46.96 48.21
C ILE A 13 -6.17 -45.62 47.56
N ALA A 14 -5.73 -44.63 48.34
CA ALA A 14 -5.31 -43.34 47.81
C ALA A 14 -4.12 -43.48 46.84
N ARG A 15 -3.20 -44.42 47.10
CA ARG A 15 -2.07 -44.68 46.21
C ARG A 15 -2.50 -45.37 44.91
N ILE A 16 -3.49 -46.26 44.96
CA ILE A 16 -4.10 -46.88 43.78
C ILE A 16 -4.79 -45.81 42.93
N GLU A 17 -5.61 -44.94 43.54
CA GLU A 17 -6.29 -43.84 42.82
C GLU A 17 -5.30 -42.87 42.15
N GLN A 18 -4.19 -42.52 42.83
CA GLN A 18 -3.12 -41.72 42.23
C GLN A 18 -2.47 -42.40 41.02
N LEU A 19 -2.21 -43.71 41.13
CA LEU A 19 -1.61 -44.48 40.03
C LEU A 19 -2.59 -44.64 38.87
N GLU A 20 -3.88 -44.86 39.13
CA GLU A 20 -4.93 -44.91 38.11
C GLU A 20 -5.08 -43.57 37.37
N THR A 21 -5.03 -42.46 38.09
CA THR A 21 -5.04 -41.12 37.49
C THR A 21 -3.82 -40.93 36.58
N THR A 22 -2.64 -41.34 37.05
CA THR A 22 -1.40 -41.29 36.26
C THR A 22 -1.46 -42.17 35.01
N ILE A 23 -2.06 -43.36 35.11
CA ILE A 23 -2.28 -44.27 33.98
C ILE A 23 -3.21 -43.63 32.96
N ASN A 24 -4.32 -43.02 33.40
CA ASN A 24 -5.28 -42.34 32.54
C ASN A 24 -4.67 -41.14 31.80
N ASP A 25 -3.81 -40.37 32.46
CA ASP A 25 -3.10 -39.25 31.84
C ASP A 25 -2.07 -39.72 30.81
N LYS A 26 -1.32 -40.78 31.11
CA LYS A 26 -0.41 -41.42 30.14
C LYS A 26 -1.17 -42.02 28.96
N ALA A 27 -2.32 -42.64 29.17
CA ALA A 27 -3.16 -43.18 28.10
C ALA A 27 -3.74 -42.09 27.19
N ARG A 28 -4.16 -40.95 27.77
CA ARG A 28 -4.58 -39.77 26.99
C ARG A 28 -3.43 -39.20 26.15
N ASN A 29 -2.24 -39.10 26.73
CA ASN A 29 -1.04 -38.67 26.02
C ASN A 29 -0.65 -39.63 24.88
N LEU A 30 -0.75 -40.94 25.10
CA LEU A 30 -0.52 -41.96 24.06
C LEU A 30 -1.48 -41.76 22.88
N LYS A 31 -2.79 -41.63 23.14
CA LYS A 31 -3.79 -41.38 22.10
C LYS A 31 -3.53 -40.09 21.32
N ARG A 32 -3.11 -39.03 22.01
CA ARG A 32 -2.73 -37.76 21.38
C ARG A 32 -1.52 -37.93 20.46
N LEU A 33 -0.48 -38.65 20.90
CA LEU A 33 0.71 -38.94 20.12
C LEU A 33 0.41 -39.85 18.92
N GLU A 34 -0.47 -40.83 19.07
CA GLU A 34 -0.94 -41.67 17.96
C GLU A 34 -1.70 -40.86 16.91
N ALA A 35 -2.58 -39.94 17.33
CA ALA A 35 -3.28 -39.02 16.43
C ALA A 35 -2.30 -38.12 15.67
N GLN A 36 -1.28 -37.58 16.36
CA GLN A 36 -0.22 -36.79 15.72
C GLN A 36 0.59 -37.62 14.73
N ARG A 37 1.03 -38.83 15.11
CA ARG A 37 1.75 -39.74 14.22
C ARG A 37 0.94 -40.06 12.98
N ASN A 38 -0.35 -40.36 13.12
CA ASN A 38 -1.22 -40.65 11.99
C ASN A 38 -1.37 -39.43 11.07
N ALA A 39 -1.54 -38.22 11.63
CA ALA A 39 -1.58 -36.98 10.86
C ALA A 39 -0.27 -36.72 10.09
N LEU A 40 0.88 -36.94 10.74
CA LEU A 40 2.20 -36.84 10.09
C LEU A 40 2.37 -37.88 8.98
N ASN A 41 1.95 -39.13 9.20
CA ASN A 41 2.00 -40.17 8.17
C ASN A 41 1.12 -39.82 6.96
N THR A 42 -0.05 -39.24 7.17
CA THR A 42 -0.90 -38.75 6.07
C THR A 42 -0.19 -37.64 5.28
N LYS A 43 0.46 -36.69 5.97
CA LYS A 43 1.27 -35.64 5.30
C LYS A 43 2.44 -36.22 4.51
N VAL A 44 3.17 -37.18 5.07
CA VAL A 44 4.28 -37.85 4.37
C VAL A 44 3.78 -38.58 3.13
N ARG A 45 2.60 -39.22 3.19
CA ARG A 45 2.00 -39.85 2.01
C ARG A 45 1.68 -38.83 0.92
N LEU A 46 1.03 -37.71 1.27
CA LEU A 46 0.71 -36.64 0.32
C LEU A 46 1.98 -36.04 -0.31
N LEU A 47 3.02 -35.80 0.48
CA LEU A 47 4.31 -35.30 -0.01
C LEU A 47 5.01 -36.28 -0.95
N ARG A 48 4.90 -37.59 -0.69
CA ARG A 48 5.45 -38.62 -1.60
C ARG A 48 4.69 -38.66 -2.92
N GLU A 49 3.37 -38.54 -2.89
CA GLU A 49 2.53 -38.44 -4.10
C GLU A 49 2.89 -37.16 -4.89
N GLU A 50 3.08 -36.03 -4.22
CA GLU A 50 3.48 -34.76 -4.84
C GLU A 50 4.90 -34.84 -5.44
N LEU A 51 5.84 -35.48 -4.73
CA LEU A 51 7.19 -35.73 -5.25
C LEU A 51 7.16 -36.61 -6.50
N GLN A 52 6.28 -37.62 -6.54
CA GLN A 52 6.08 -38.46 -7.72
C GLN A 52 5.53 -37.66 -8.90
N LEU A 53 4.55 -36.77 -8.67
CA LEU A 53 4.01 -35.87 -9.69
C LEU A 53 5.06 -34.88 -10.23
N LEU A 54 6.01 -34.44 -9.41
CA LEU A 54 7.11 -33.58 -9.84
C LEU A 54 8.15 -34.32 -10.70
N GLN A 55 8.25 -35.64 -10.55
CA GLN A 55 9.12 -36.48 -11.38
C GLN A 55 8.49 -36.83 -12.73
N GLU A 56 7.17 -36.66 -12.88
CA GLU A 56 6.49 -36.88 -14.16
C GLU A 56 6.84 -35.77 -15.18
N PRO A 57 7.01 -36.11 -16.46
CA PRO A 57 7.25 -35.12 -17.49
C PRO A 57 6.07 -34.16 -17.63
N GLY A 58 6.36 -32.89 -17.95
CA GLY A 58 5.35 -31.84 -18.09
C GLY A 58 4.24 -32.23 -19.08
N SER A 59 2.99 -31.94 -18.72
CA SER A 59 1.83 -32.24 -19.58
C SER A 59 1.46 -31.06 -20.47
N TYR A 60 0.95 -31.33 -21.67
CA TYR A 60 0.39 -30.30 -22.54
C TYR A 60 -1.01 -29.90 -22.05
N VAL A 61 -1.26 -28.60 -21.98
CA VAL A 61 -2.57 -28.05 -21.62
C VAL A 61 -3.37 -27.82 -22.89
N GLY A 62 -4.56 -28.43 -22.97
CA GLY A 62 -5.49 -28.25 -24.08
C GLY A 62 -6.92 -27.95 -23.62
N GLU A 63 -7.76 -27.55 -24.57
CA GLU A 63 -9.17 -27.26 -24.36
C GLU A 63 -10.05 -28.20 -25.20
N VAL A 64 -11.05 -28.84 -24.59
CA VAL A 64 -11.96 -29.73 -25.31
C VAL A 64 -12.84 -28.93 -26.27
N VAL A 65 -12.77 -29.24 -27.57
CA VAL A 65 -13.63 -28.62 -28.59
C VAL A 65 -14.91 -29.43 -28.74
N LYS A 66 -14.77 -30.75 -28.86
CA LYS A 66 -15.89 -31.66 -29.11
C LYS A 66 -15.54 -33.09 -28.70
N VAL A 67 -16.44 -33.77 -28.01
CA VAL A 67 -16.31 -35.20 -27.73
C VAL A 67 -16.67 -36.00 -28.99
N MET A 68 -15.80 -36.92 -29.40
CA MET A 68 -15.95 -37.72 -30.63
C MET A 68 -16.05 -39.22 -30.29
N GLY A 69 -17.25 -39.65 -29.93
CA GLY A 69 -17.53 -41.06 -29.59
C GLY A 69 -17.10 -41.45 -28.17
N LYS A 70 -16.90 -42.75 -27.94
CA LYS A 70 -16.68 -43.32 -26.59
C LYS A 70 -15.23 -43.29 -26.09
N LYS A 71 -14.25 -43.10 -26.97
CA LYS A 71 -12.81 -43.19 -26.62
C LYS A 71 -11.97 -42.01 -27.09
N LYS A 72 -12.53 -41.12 -27.93
CA LYS A 72 -11.79 -40.03 -28.57
C LYS A 72 -12.44 -38.69 -28.29
N VAL A 73 -11.61 -37.67 -28.16
CA VAL A 73 -12.03 -36.28 -27.95
C VAL A 73 -11.16 -35.35 -28.77
N LEU A 74 -11.77 -34.33 -29.37
CA LEU A 74 -11.06 -33.29 -30.10
C LEU A 74 -10.62 -32.22 -29.11
N VAL A 75 -9.31 -32.06 -28.93
CA VAL A 75 -8.68 -31.10 -28.03
C VAL A 75 -7.88 -30.09 -28.83
N LYS A 76 -8.01 -28.81 -28.47
CA LYS A 76 -7.24 -27.70 -29.03
C LYS A 76 -6.06 -27.41 -28.11
N ILE A 77 -4.84 -27.52 -28.62
CA ILE A 77 -3.58 -27.14 -27.99
C ILE A 77 -3.06 -25.89 -28.71
N GLN A 78 -2.03 -25.21 -28.18
CA GLN A 78 -1.42 -24.04 -28.81
C GLN A 78 -0.96 -24.29 -30.26
N GLU A 79 -0.55 -25.51 -30.58
CA GLU A 79 -0.05 -25.90 -31.92
C GLU A 79 -1.15 -26.33 -32.91
N GLY A 80 -2.41 -26.50 -32.46
CA GLY A 80 -3.49 -26.94 -33.35
C GLY A 80 -4.60 -27.75 -32.66
N LYS A 81 -5.47 -28.37 -33.47
CA LYS A 81 -6.54 -29.27 -33.00
C LYS A 81 -6.14 -30.72 -33.22
N TYR A 82 -6.17 -31.52 -32.16
CA TYR A 82 -5.78 -32.93 -32.17
C TYR A 82 -6.91 -33.81 -31.68
N VAL A 83 -7.07 -34.99 -32.30
CA VAL A 83 -7.98 -36.02 -31.81
C VAL A 83 -7.17 -36.93 -30.89
N VAL A 84 -7.51 -36.92 -29.60
CA VAL A 84 -6.78 -37.62 -28.55
C VAL A 84 -7.63 -38.72 -27.93
N ASP A 85 -6.96 -39.77 -27.45
CA ASP A 85 -7.60 -40.86 -26.70
C ASP A 85 -7.77 -40.49 -25.22
N ILE A 86 -8.84 -41.00 -24.60
CA ILE A 86 -9.19 -40.75 -23.19
C ILE A 86 -8.61 -41.87 -22.31
N ALA A 87 -7.89 -41.51 -21.24
CA ALA A 87 -7.43 -42.48 -20.26
C ALA A 87 -8.60 -43.14 -19.52
N PRO A 88 -8.49 -44.43 -19.14
CA PRO A 88 -9.58 -45.18 -18.50
C PRO A 88 -10.01 -44.64 -17.12
N ALA A 89 -9.24 -43.72 -16.53
CA ALA A 89 -9.54 -43.10 -15.25
C ALA A 89 -10.52 -41.91 -15.35
N ILE A 90 -10.95 -41.50 -16.55
CA ILE A 90 -11.70 -40.26 -16.77
C ILE A 90 -13.08 -40.54 -17.33
N ASP A 91 -14.10 -40.03 -16.64
CA ASP A 91 -15.49 -40.15 -17.07
C ASP A 91 -15.84 -39.17 -18.19
N ILE A 92 -16.47 -39.70 -19.24
CA ILE A 92 -16.87 -38.95 -20.44
C ILE A 92 -17.93 -37.89 -20.12
N ALA A 93 -18.75 -38.10 -19.10
CA ALA A 93 -19.78 -37.15 -18.68
C ALA A 93 -19.20 -35.80 -18.23
N ASN A 94 -17.96 -35.78 -17.75
CA ASN A 94 -17.29 -34.59 -17.25
C ASN A 94 -16.58 -33.79 -18.36
N LEU A 95 -16.54 -34.31 -19.59
CA LEU A 95 -15.89 -33.67 -20.74
C LEU A 95 -16.91 -32.84 -21.53
N THR A 96 -17.19 -31.63 -21.07
CA THR A 96 -17.96 -30.65 -21.84
C THR A 96 -17.05 -29.82 -22.77
N PRO A 97 -17.57 -29.26 -23.87
CA PRO A 97 -16.84 -28.28 -24.67
C PRO A 97 -16.34 -27.14 -23.78
N THR A 98 -15.13 -26.64 -24.03
CA THR A 98 -14.39 -25.62 -23.26
C THR A 98 -13.69 -26.08 -21.96
N VAL A 99 -13.81 -27.37 -21.60
CA VAL A 99 -13.09 -27.91 -20.42
C VAL A 99 -11.59 -27.99 -20.69
N ARG A 100 -10.80 -27.55 -19.70
CA ARG A 100 -9.34 -27.62 -19.74
C ARG A 100 -8.87 -29.01 -19.34
N VAL A 101 -7.99 -29.59 -20.14
CA VAL A 101 -7.52 -30.96 -19.97
C VAL A 101 -6.01 -31.02 -20.12
N ALA A 102 -5.39 -31.97 -19.41
CA ALA A 102 -3.97 -32.26 -19.48
C ALA A 102 -3.75 -33.51 -20.33
N LEU A 103 -2.87 -33.36 -21.32
CA LEU A 103 -2.43 -34.41 -22.23
C LEU A 103 -1.00 -34.81 -21.88
N ARG A 104 -0.70 -36.10 -21.89
CA ARG A 104 0.68 -36.58 -21.66
C ARG A 104 1.59 -36.13 -22.81
N SER A 105 2.82 -35.74 -22.51
CA SER A 105 3.76 -35.21 -23.49
C SER A 105 4.26 -36.23 -24.52
N ASP A 106 4.23 -37.51 -24.19
CA ASP A 106 4.75 -38.62 -25.00
C ASP A 106 3.70 -39.19 -25.99
N SER A 107 2.43 -39.19 -25.60
CA SER A 107 1.37 -39.99 -26.22
C SER A 107 0.11 -39.17 -26.51
N TYR A 108 0.07 -37.90 -26.10
CA TYR A 108 -1.08 -37.01 -26.22
C TYR A 108 -2.38 -37.59 -25.65
N VAL A 109 -2.29 -38.58 -24.76
CA VAL A 109 -3.45 -39.18 -24.09
C VAL A 109 -3.95 -38.24 -23.01
N LEU A 110 -5.27 -38.02 -22.97
CA LEU A 110 -5.94 -37.23 -21.95
C LEU A 110 -5.92 -38.02 -20.64
N HIS A 111 -5.09 -37.58 -19.67
CA HIS A 111 -4.89 -38.29 -18.40
C HIS A 111 -5.49 -37.57 -17.19
N LYS A 112 -5.76 -36.26 -17.29
CA LYS A 112 -6.33 -35.48 -16.19
C LYS A 112 -7.19 -34.33 -16.70
N ILE A 113 -8.33 -34.11 -16.07
CA ILE A 113 -9.13 -32.89 -16.25
C ILE A 113 -8.55 -31.82 -15.32
N LEU A 114 -8.24 -30.65 -15.85
CA LEU A 114 -7.70 -29.54 -15.08
C LEU A 114 -8.85 -28.73 -14.49
N PRO A 115 -8.75 -28.27 -13.23
CA PRO A 115 -9.73 -27.34 -12.69
C PRO A 115 -9.73 -26.04 -13.52
N ASN A 116 -10.89 -25.41 -13.60
CA ASN A 116 -11.01 -24.09 -14.21
C ASN A 116 -10.09 -23.13 -13.44
N LYS A 117 -9.32 -22.32 -14.18
CA LYS A 117 -8.55 -21.23 -13.56
C LYS A 117 -9.58 -20.19 -13.15
N VAL A 118 -9.98 -20.21 -11.89
CA VAL A 118 -10.58 -19.05 -11.25
C VAL A 118 -9.43 -18.10 -10.96
N ASP A 119 -9.50 -16.86 -11.44
CA ASP A 119 -8.48 -15.88 -11.11
C ASP A 119 -8.43 -15.71 -9.57
N PRO A 120 -7.23 -15.66 -8.97
CA PRO A 120 -7.08 -15.56 -7.51
C PRO A 120 -7.80 -14.32 -6.95
N LEU A 121 -8.01 -13.28 -7.76
CA LEU A 121 -8.82 -12.11 -7.42
C LEU A 121 -10.29 -12.47 -7.12
N VAL A 122 -10.89 -13.37 -7.89
CA VAL A 122 -12.28 -13.81 -7.66
C VAL A 122 -12.35 -14.73 -6.44
N SER A 123 -11.33 -15.58 -6.24
CA SER A 123 -11.21 -16.38 -5.00
C SER A 123 -11.03 -15.52 -3.74
N LEU A 124 -10.42 -14.34 -3.84
CA LEU A 124 -10.32 -13.37 -2.75
C LEU A 124 -11.64 -12.64 -2.46
N MET A 125 -12.54 -12.54 -3.45
CA MET A 125 -13.91 -12.03 -3.27
C MET A 125 -14.82 -13.04 -2.52
N MET A 126 -14.35 -14.28 -2.38
CA MET A 126 -15.01 -15.30 -1.59
C MET A 126 -14.83 -14.99 -0.10
N VAL A 127 -15.86 -14.43 0.53
CA VAL A 127 -15.86 -14.26 1.99
C VAL A 127 -16.09 -15.65 2.60
N GLU A 128 -15.04 -16.26 3.15
CA GLU A 128 -15.13 -17.63 3.68
C GLU A 128 -15.73 -17.76 5.09
N LYS A 129 -16.33 -16.71 5.65
CA LYS A 129 -17.19 -16.82 6.83
C LYS A 129 -18.40 -15.90 6.75
N VAL A 130 -19.55 -16.49 7.03
CA VAL A 130 -20.84 -15.82 7.16
C VAL A 130 -20.70 -14.60 8.10
N PRO A 131 -21.14 -13.40 7.70
CA PRO A 131 -21.08 -12.21 8.56
C PRO A 131 -21.98 -12.38 9.79
N ASP A 132 -21.48 -12.06 10.99
CA ASP A 132 -22.18 -12.17 12.30
C ASP A 132 -23.36 -11.18 12.50
N SER A 133 -24.04 -10.77 11.42
CA SER A 133 -25.19 -9.86 11.50
C SER A 133 -26.49 -10.64 11.51
N THR A 134 -27.30 -10.48 12.55
CA THR A 134 -28.65 -11.04 12.66
C THR A 134 -29.72 -9.99 12.39
N TYR A 135 -30.96 -10.40 12.10
CA TYR A 135 -32.07 -9.46 11.92
C TYR A 135 -32.33 -8.58 13.15
N GLU A 136 -31.95 -9.03 14.36
CA GLU A 136 -32.07 -8.26 15.60
C GLU A 136 -31.18 -7.02 15.64
N MET A 137 -30.17 -6.94 14.76
CA MET A 137 -29.30 -5.78 14.64
C MET A 137 -29.85 -4.71 13.71
N ILE A 138 -31.01 -4.94 13.08
CA ILE A 138 -31.64 -4.02 12.13
C ILE A 138 -32.89 -3.43 12.79
N GLY A 139 -32.95 -2.11 12.93
CA GLY A 139 -34.11 -1.40 13.50
C GLY A 139 -35.02 -0.80 12.43
N GLY A 140 -36.35 -0.95 12.60
CA GLY A 140 -37.37 -0.21 11.86
C GLY A 140 -37.60 -0.57 10.39
N LEU A 141 -37.09 -1.72 9.92
CA LEU A 141 -37.22 -2.21 8.55
C LEU A 141 -38.07 -3.49 8.44
N ASP A 142 -39.06 -3.69 9.33
CA ASP A 142 -39.81 -4.95 9.43
C ASP A 142 -40.54 -5.33 8.14
N LYS A 143 -41.07 -4.34 7.41
CA LYS A 143 -41.74 -4.57 6.13
C LYS A 143 -40.76 -5.06 5.06
N GLN A 144 -39.61 -4.39 4.93
CA GLN A 144 -38.56 -4.76 3.98
C GLN A 144 -37.91 -6.11 4.31
N ILE A 145 -37.75 -6.40 5.61
CA ILE A 145 -37.27 -7.71 6.09
C ILE A 145 -38.27 -8.80 5.70
N LYS A 146 -39.58 -8.57 5.82
CA LYS A 146 -40.58 -9.55 5.39
C LYS A 146 -40.51 -9.81 3.88
N GLU A 147 -40.42 -8.74 3.07
CA GLU A 147 -40.32 -8.85 1.61
C GLU A 147 -39.06 -9.61 1.17
N ILE A 148 -37.89 -9.36 1.76
CA ILE A 148 -36.65 -10.06 1.39
C ILE A 148 -36.66 -11.53 1.84
N LYS A 149 -37.28 -11.84 2.98
CA LYS A 149 -37.47 -13.23 3.47
C LYS A 149 -38.35 -14.05 2.52
N GLU A 150 -39.43 -13.45 2.03
CA GLU A 150 -40.33 -14.13 1.08
C GLU A 150 -39.63 -14.47 -0.24
N VAL A 151 -38.66 -13.65 -0.66
CA VAL A 151 -37.99 -13.79 -1.95
C VAL A 151 -36.75 -14.67 -1.90
N ILE A 152 -36.01 -14.66 -0.78
CA ILE A 152 -34.72 -15.35 -0.67
C ILE A 152 -34.80 -16.54 0.28
N GLU A 153 -35.37 -16.35 1.46
CA GLU A 153 -35.42 -17.39 2.50
C GLU A 153 -36.42 -18.50 2.16
N LEU A 154 -37.63 -18.17 1.70
CA LEU A 154 -38.64 -19.16 1.34
C LEU A 154 -38.21 -20.09 0.19
N PRO A 155 -37.66 -19.59 -0.95
CA PRO A 155 -37.23 -20.48 -2.03
C PRO A 155 -36.02 -21.34 -1.69
N VAL A 156 -35.11 -20.84 -0.82
CA VAL A 156 -33.92 -21.61 -0.41
C VAL A 156 -34.27 -22.68 0.62
N LYS A 157 -35.17 -22.40 1.57
CA LYS A 157 -35.55 -23.37 2.62
C LYS A 157 -36.61 -24.38 2.18
N HIS A 158 -37.55 -23.96 1.33
CA HIS A 158 -38.72 -24.77 0.95
C HIS A 158 -38.98 -24.71 -0.57
N PRO A 159 -38.08 -25.25 -1.41
CA PRO A 159 -38.26 -25.27 -2.87
C PRO A 159 -39.51 -26.06 -3.31
N GLU A 160 -39.88 -27.10 -2.55
CA GLU A 160 -41.03 -27.98 -2.82
C GLU A 160 -42.37 -27.21 -2.87
N LEU A 161 -42.52 -26.14 -2.08
CA LEU A 161 -43.72 -25.31 -2.08
C LEU A 161 -43.93 -24.60 -3.43
N PHE A 162 -42.85 -24.19 -4.09
CA PHE A 162 -42.91 -23.53 -5.39
C PHE A 162 -43.19 -24.52 -6.52
N GLU A 163 -42.63 -25.73 -6.44
CA GLU A 163 -42.88 -26.82 -7.38
C GLU A 163 -44.34 -27.31 -7.30
N ALA A 164 -44.88 -27.49 -6.08
CA ALA A 164 -46.27 -27.89 -5.87
C ALA A 164 -47.28 -26.83 -6.34
N LEU A 165 -46.94 -25.54 -6.21
CA LEU A 165 -47.77 -24.42 -6.67
C LEU A 165 -47.59 -24.12 -8.17
N GLY A 166 -46.58 -24.69 -8.83
CA GLY A 166 -46.27 -24.41 -10.25
C GLY A 166 -45.82 -22.97 -10.51
N ILE A 167 -45.31 -22.26 -9.50
CA ILE A 167 -44.90 -20.86 -9.60
C ILE A 167 -43.39 -20.78 -9.80
N ALA A 168 -42.93 -19.93 -10.73
CA ALA A 168 -41.51 -19.70 -10.94
C ALA A 168 -40.87 -19.04 -9.71
N GLN A 169 -39.73 -19.57 -9.26
CA GLN A 169 -38.97 -18.96 -8.17
C GLN A 169 -38.39 -17.60 -8.60
N PRO A 170 -38.42 -16.59 -7.72
CA PRO A 170 -37.76 -15.32 -8.01
C PRO A 170 -36.23 -15.50 -8.06
N LYS A 171 -35.59 -14.82 -9.02
CA LYS A 171 -34.15 -14.91 -9.33
C LYS A 171 -33.32 -13.85 -8.60
N GLY A 172 -33.86 -12.66 -8.37
CA GLY A 172 -33.10 -11.58 -7.72
C GLY A 172 -33.91 -10.43 -7.13
N VAL A 173 -33.24 -9.68 -6.25
CA VAL A 173 -33.78 -8.54 -5.50
C VAL A 173 -32.90 -7.31 -5.73
N LEU A 174 -33.51 -6.16 -6.00
CA LEU A 174 -32.85 -4.85 -6.03
C LEU A 174 -33.24 -4.02 -4.80
N LEU A 175 -32.24 -3.67 -3.98
CA LEU A 175 -32.36 -2.79 -2.82
C LEU A 175 -31.98 -1.36 -3.24
N TYR A 176 -32.86 -0.39 -3.03
CA TYR A 176 -32.59 1.01 -3.36
C TYR A 176 -32.99 1.98 -2.24
N GLY A 177 -32.41 3.17 -2.24
CA GLY A 177 -32.74 4.28 -1.33
C GLY A 177 -31.51 5.11 -0.94
N PRO A 178 -31.63 6.09 -0.04
CA PRO A 178 -30.51 6.93 0.38
C PRO A 178 -29.32 6.12 0.95
N PRO A 179 -28.07 6.64 0.88
CA PRO A 179 -26.93 6.02 1.54
C PRO A 179 -27.14 5.98 3.06
N GLY A 180 -26.52 5.02 3.73
CA GLY A 180 -26.60 4.91 5.20
C GLY A 180 -27.92 4.35 5.75
N THR A 181 -28.82 3.82 4.91
CA THR A 181 -30.07 3.15 5.35
C THR A 181 -29.92 1.64 5.61
N GLY A 182 -28.71 1.08 5.55
CA GLY A 182 -28.43 -0.30 5.95
C GLY A 182 -28.66 -1.39 4.89
N LYS A 183 -28.62 -1.06 3.59
CA LYS A 183 -28.79 -2.03 2.47
C LYS A 183 -27.82 -3.21 2.57
N THR A 184 -26.54 -2.91 2.79
CA THR A 184 -25.48 -3.92 2.96
C THR A 184 -25.66 -4.74 4.24
N LEU A 185 -26.20 -4.15 5.32
CA LEU A 185 -26.48 -4.87 6.56
C LEU A 185 -27.65 -5.85 6.40
N LEU A 186 -28.69 -5.47 5.67
CA LEU A 186 -29.83 -6.34 5.38
C LEU A 186 -29.41 -7.56 4.56
N ALA A 187 -28.60 -7.37 3.51
CA ALA A 187 -28.11 -8.48 2.69
C ALA A 187 -27.24 -9.47 3.47
N ARG A 188 -26.39 -8.97 4.38
CA ARG A 188 -25.58 -9.80 5.26
C ARG A 188 -26.42 -10.59 6.27
N ALA A 189 -27.48 -9.98 6.81
CA ALA A 189 -28.38 -10.64 7.75
C ALA A 189 -29.19 -11.78 7.11
N VAL A 190 -29.60 -11.60 5.85
CA VAL A 190 -30.25 -12.67 5.08
C VAL A 190 -29.30 -13.84 4.88
N ALA A 191 -28.05 -13.57 4.47
CA ALA A 191 -27.05 -14.61 4.25
C ALA A 191 -26.83 -15.47 5.51
N HIS A 192 -26.76 -14.83 6.68
CA HIS A 192 -26.61 -15.52 7.97
C HIS A 192 -27.80 -16.41 8.33
N HIS A 193 -29.03 -16.03 8.00
CA HIS A 193 -30.21 -16.86 8.29
C HIS A 193 -30.47 -17.99 7.30
N THR A 194 -29.83 -17.92 6.14
CA THR A 194 -29.96 -18.92 5.05
C THR A 194 -28.82 -19.95 5.04
N ASP A 195 -27.78 -19.80 5.87
CA ASP A 195 -26.58 -20.66 5.89
C ASP A 195 -25.96 -20.93 4.50
N CYS A 196 -26.11 -19.95 3.58
CA CYS A 196 -25.64 -20.04 2.21
C CYS A 196 -24.26 -19.39 2.04
N LYS A 197 -23.51 -19.80 1.01
CA LYS A 197 -22.24 -19.16 0.68
C LYS A 197 -22.49 -17.72 0.22
N PHE A 198 -21.93 -16.73 0.92
CA PHE A 198 -22.09 -15.32 0.61
C PHE A 198 -20.92 -14.80 -0.23
N ILE A 199 -21.20 -14.34 -1.44
CA ILE A 199 -20.21 -13.78 -2.35
C ILE A 199 -20.50 -12.29 -2.49
N ARG A 200 -19.61 -11.44 -1.95
CA ARG A 200 -19.74 -9.98 -2.01
C ARG A 200 -18.88 -9.44 -3.13
N VAL A 201 -19.48 -8.67 -4.02
CA VAL A 201 -18.77 -7.93 -5.09
C VAL A 201 -19.23 -6.48 -5.05
N SER A 202 -18.30 -5.53 -5.14
CA SER A 202 -18.66 -4.12 -5.40
C SER A 202 -18.68 -3.87 -6.90
N GLY A 203 -19.66 -3.11 -7.40
CA GLY A 203 -19.76 -2.69 -8.79
C GLY A 203 -18.50 -1.94 -9.25
N SER A 204 -17.85 -1.21 -8.35
CA SER A 204 -16.57 -0.53 -8.59
C SER A 204 -15.41 -1.52 -8.86
N GLU A 205 -15.44 -2.73 -8.29
CA GLU A 205 -14.42 -3.77 -8.52
C GLU A 205 -14.55 -4.44 -9.90
N LEU A 206 -15.72 -4.35 -10.53
CA LEU A 206 -15.99 -4.90 -11.88
C LEU A 206 -15.54 -3.95 -13.00
N VAL A 207 -15.19 -2.70 -12.67
CA VAL A 207 -14.62 -1.72 -13.61
C VAL A 207 -13.11 -1.92 -13.63
N GLN A 208 -12.62 -2.65 -14.63
CA GLN A 208 -11.20 -2.85 -14.84
C GLN A 208 -10.65 -1.89 -15.89
N LYS A 209 -9.31 -1.78 -15.94
CA LYS A 209 -8.61 -0.93 -16.92
C LYS A 209 -8.41 -1.64 -18.25
N TYR A 210 -8.50 -2.97 -18.27
CA TYR A 210 -8.22 -3.80 -19.42
C TYR A 210 -9.52 -4.31 -20.07
N ILE A 211 -9.65 -4.03 -21.37
CA ILE A 211 -10.85 -4.35 -22.15
C ILE A 211 -11.17 -5.86 -22.04
N GLY A 212 -12.36 -6.16 -21.51
CA GLY A 212 -12.89 -7.52 -21.41
C GLY A 212 -12.52 -8.27 -20.14
N GLU A 213 -11.70 -7.69 -19.26
CA GLU A 213 -11.39 -8.26 -17.96
C GLU A 213 -12.62 -8.25 -17.04
N GLY A 214 -13.37 -7.14 -16.99
CA GLY A 214 -14.64 -7.07 -16.25
C GLY A 214 -15.65 -8.13 -16.69
N SER A 215 -15.83 -8.34 -18.00
CA SER A 215 -16.70 -9.40 -18.54
C SER A 215 -16.22 -10.81 -18.18
N ARG A 216 -14.90 -11.04 -18.16
CA ARG A 216 -14.32 -12.33 -17.74
C ARG A 216 -14.57 -12.59 -16.25
N MET A 217 -14.37 -11.58 -15.40
CA MET A 217 -14.63 -11.67 -13.96
C MET A 217 -16.09 -12.01 -13.66
N VAL A 218 -17.05 -11.40 -14.37
CA VAL A 218 -18.47 -11.72 -14.22
C VAL A 218 -18.74 -13.20 -14.54
N ARG A 219 -18.16 -13.75 -15.61
CA ARG A 219 -18.31 -15.18 -15.93
C ARG A 219 -17.74 -16.09 -14.85
N GLU A 220 -16.52 -15.79 -14.40
CA GLU A 220 -15.84 -16.57 -13.36
C GLU A 220 -16.61 -16.52 -12.02
N LEU A 221 -17.14 -15.35 -11.65
CA LEU A 221 -17.99 -15.16 -10.47
C LEU A 221 -19.20 -16.12 -10.49
N PHE A 222 -19.89 -16.22 -11.62
CA PHE A 222 -21.04 -17.11 -11.76
C PHE A 222 -20.68 -18.59 -11.90
N VAL A 223 -19.51 -18.94 -12.44
CA VAL A 223 -19.00 -20.33 -12.40
C VAL A 223 -18.72 -20.73 -10.96
N MET A 224 -18.05 -19.87 -10.22
CA MET A 224 -17.67 -20.08 -8.84
C MET A 224 -18.89 -20.16 -7.90
N ALA A 225 -19.90 -19.31 -8.12
CA ALA A 225 -21.18 -19.38 -7.40
C ALA A 225 -21.93 -20.69 -7.65
N ARG A 226 -21.81 -21.28 -8.85
CA ARG A 226 -22.38 -22.59 -9.20
C ARG A 226 -21.66 -23.75 -8.53
N GLU A 227 -20.33 -23.69 -8.42
CA GLU A 227 -19.55 -24.71 -7.71
C GLU A 227 -19.87 -24.74 -6.21
N HIS A 228 -20.30 -23.60 -5.64
CA HIS A 228 -20.61 -23.44 -4.22
C HIS A 228 -22.11 -23.30 -3.92
N ALA A 229 -23.00 -23.84 -4.75
CA ALA A 229 -24.44 -23.77 -4.52
C ALA A 229 -24.86 -24.62 -3.29
N PRO A 230 -25.75 -24.12 -2.40
CA PRO A 230 -26.52 -22.87 -2.47
C PRO A 230 -25.70 -21.61 -2.12
N SER A 231 -25.82 -20.57 -2.96
CA SER A 231 -25.02 -19.35 -2.83
C SER A 231 -25.84 -18.08 -3.09
N ILE A 232 -25.44 -16.99 -2.42
CA ILE A 232 -26.02 -15.65 -2.57
C ILE A 232 -24.93 -14.73 -3.10
N ILE A 233 -25.17 -14.11 -4.25
CA ILE A 233 -24.31 -13.09 -4.84
C ILE A 233 -24.86 -11.72 -4.44
N PHE A 234 -24.10 -10.96 -3.67
CA PHE A 234 -24.44 -9.59 -3.30
C PHE A 234 -23.56 -8.60 -4.08
N MET A 235 -24.19 -7.80 -4.94
CA MET A 235 -23.57 -6.75 -5.73
C MET A 235 -23.91 -5.38 -5.12
N ASP A 236 -22.93 -4.72 -4.50
CA ASP A 236 -23.08 -3.37 -3.96
C ASP A 236 -22.70 -2.32 -5.01
N GLU A 237 -23.24 -1.10 -4.95
CA GLU A 237 -22.91 0.01 -5.87
C GLU A 237 -23.06 -0.35 -7.36
N ILE A 238 -24.15 -1.02 -7.73
CA ILE A 238 -24.41 -1.43 -9.12
C ILE A 238 -24.56 -0.23 -10.08
N ASP A 239 -24.83 0.97 -9.56
CA ASP A 239 -24.85 2.23 -10.30
C ASP A 239 -23.49 2.58 -10.96
N SER A 240 -22.38 2.05 -10.43
CA SER A 240 -21.04 2.22 -11.03
C SER A 240 -20.89 1.56 -12.40
N ILE A 241 -21.66 0.49 -12.66
CA ILE A 241 -21.62 -0.24 -13.94
C ILE A 241 -22.95 -0.26 -14.69
N GLY A 242 -24.04 0.15 -14.04
CA GLY A 242 -25.41 0.07 -14.53
C GLY A 242 -25.99 1.38 -15.05
N SER A 243 -25.17 2.43 -15.23
CA SER A 243 -25.64 3.74 -15.70
C SER A 243 -26.20 3.68 -17.12
N SER A 244 -27.42 4.17 -17.31
CA SER A 244 -28.01 4.41 -18.61
C SER A 244 -27.29 5.57 -19.31
N ARG A 245 -26.95 5.41 -20.59
CA ARG A 245 -26.48 6.52 -21.42
C ARG A 245 -27.60 7.54 -21.60
N ILE A 246 -27.34 8.80 -21.27
CA ILE A 246 -28.04 9.91 -21.90
C ILE A 246 -27.43 10.03 -23.31
N GLU A 247 -28.24 9.80 -24.34
CA GLU A 247 -27.86 10.03 -25.74
C GLU A 247 -27.53 11.51 -25.95
N GLY A 248 -26.25 11.82 -26.17
CA GLY A 248 -25.83 13.16 -26.61
C GLY A 248 -24.33 13.42 -26.45
N GLY A 249 -23.59 13.36 -27.56
CA GLY A 249 -22.24 13.93 -27.68
C GLY A 249 -21.09 12.92 -27.65
N GLY A 250 -20.56 12.59 -28.83
CA GLY A 250 -19.48 11.62 -29.00
C GLY A 250 -18.20 11.97 -28.25
N SER A 251 -17.73 11.03 -27.41
CA SER A 251 -16.32 10.93 -27.04
C SER A 251 -15.99 9.53 -26.49
N GLY A 252 -15.19 8.77 -27.25
CA GLY A 252 -14.16 7.82 -26.81
C GLY A 252 -14.49 6.66 -25.85
N GLY A 253 -14.67 5.46 -26.41
CA GLY A 253 -14.01 4.18 -26.03
C GLY A 253 -14.13 3.56 -24.62
N GLY A 254 -14.10 4.33 -23.53
CA GLY A 254 -14.11 3.81 -22.15
C GLY A 254 -15.49 3.31 -21.71
N ASP A 255 -16.53 3.92 -22.24
CA ASP A 255 -17.92 3.56 -21.96
C ASP A 255 -18.32 2.21 -22.60
N SER A 256 -17.50 1.71 -23.54
CA SER A 256 -17.70 0.39 -24.16
C SER A 256 -17.36 -0.77 -23.23
N GLU A 257 -16.45 -0.61 -22.27
CA GLU A 257 -16.06 -1.71 -21.37
C GLU A 257 -17.11 -1.90 -20.27
N VAL A 258 -17.51 -0.81 -19.61
CA VAL A 258 -18.56 -0.82 -18.58
C VAL A 258 -19.85 -1.39 -19.16
N GLN A 259 -20.23 -0.92 -20.35
CA GLN A 259 -21.39 -1.45 -21.07
C GLN A 259 -21.23 -2.94 -21.44
N ARG A 260 -20.02 -3.40 -21.80
CA ARG A 260 -19.78 -4.82 -22.11
C ARG A 260 -19.85 -5.70 -20.87
N THR A 261 -19.34 -5.23 -19.74
CA THR A 261 -19.45 -5.91 -18.43
C THR A 261 -20.90 -5.97 -17.97
N MET A 262 -21.66 -4.89 -18.16
CA MET A 262 -23.11 -4.84 -17.91
C MET A 262 -23.88 -5.81 -18.80
N LEU A 263 -23.61 -5.83 -20.12
CA LEU A 263 -24.22 -6.77 -21.05
C LEU A 263 -23.89 -8.23 -20.72
N GLU A 264 -22.65 -8.51 -20.29
CA GLU A 264 -22.27 -9.84 -19.84
C GLU A 264 -23.02 -10.23 -18.56
N LEU A 265 -23.15 -9.32 -17.59
CA LEU A 265 -23.95 -9.53 -16.38
C LEU A 265 -25.42 -9.83 -16.75
N LEU A 266 -26.00 -9.09 -17.68
CA LEU A 266 -27.35 -9.35 -18.19
C LEU A 266 -27.47 -10.71 -18.87
N ASN A 267 -26.49 -11.11 -19.69
CA ASN A 267 -26.45 -12.42 -20.34
C ASN A 267 -26.37 -13.56 -19.31
N GLN A 268 -25.57 -13.40 -18.26
CA GLN A 268 -25.50 -14.39 -17.19
C GLN A 268 -26.84 -14.45 -16.43
N LEU A 269 -27.48 -13.30 -16.15
CA LEU A 269 -28.81 -13.21 -15.52
C LEU A 269 -29.95 -13.83 -16.35
N ASP A 270 -29.88 -13.75 -17.68
CA ASP A 270 -30.85 -14.36 -18.59
C ASP A 270 -30.62 -15.87 -18.76
N GLY A 271 -29.36 -16.30 -18.75
CA GLY A 271 -28.95 -17.70 -18.93
C GLY A 271 -29.28 -18.63 -17.75
N PHE A 272 -29.97 -18.15 -16.72
CA PHE A 272 -30.37 -18.95 -15.56
C PHE A 272 -31.61 -19.80 -15.82
N GLU A 273 -31.43 -21.11 -15.78
CA GLU A 273 -32.48 -22.07 -15.46
C GLU A 273 -32.90 -21.86 -13.99
N ALA A 274 -34.20 -21.76 -13.73
CA ALA A 274 -34.78 -21.47 -12.40
C ALA A 274 -34.50 -22.54 -11.33
N THR A 275 -33.85 -23.65 -11.70
CA THR A 275 -33.56 -24.83 -10.88
C THR A 275 -32.25 -24.74 -10.08
N LYS A 276 -31.40 -23.74 -10.31
CA LYS A 276 -30.13 -23.59 -9.54
C LYS A 276 -30.32 -22.63 -8.37
N ASN A 277 -30.01 -23.11 -7.16
CA ASN A 277 -30.13 -22.42 -5.86
C ASN A 277 -29.19 -21.21 -5.68
N ILE A 278 -29.07 -20.36 -6.70
CA ILE A 278 -28.25 -19.15 -6.70
C ILE A 278 -29.21 -17.96 -6.69
N LYS A 279 -29.05 -17.06 -5.72
CA LYS A 279 -29.86 -15.85 -5.61
C LYS A 279 -28.98 -14.61 -5.74
N VAL A 280 -29.45 -13.60 -6.47
CA VAL A 280 -28.71 -12.35 -6.69
C VAL A 280 -29.39 -11.20 -5.95
N ILE A 281 -28.62 -10.48 -5.12
CA ILE A 281 -29.05 -9.27 -4.43
C ILE A 281 -28.22 -8.11 -4.97
N MET A 282 -28.87 -7.07 -5.47
CA MET A 282 -28.21 -5.85 -5.96
C MET A 282 -28.56 -4.68 -5.05
N ALA A 283 -27.62 -3.79 -4.77
CA ALA A 283 -27.86 -2.56 -4.00
C ALA A 283 -27.43 -1.32 -4.80
N THR A 284 -28.27 -0.29 -4.77
CA THR A 284 -28.01 1.02 -5.40
C THR A 284 -28.45 2.15 -4.47
N ASN A 285 -27.76 3.30 -4.54
CA ASN A 285 -28.22 4.53 -3.91
C ASN A 285 -29.12 5.36 -4.84
N ARG A 286 -29.02 5.13 -6.15
CA ARG A 286 -29.64 5.93 -7.21
C ARG A 286 -30.35 5.04 -8.21
N LEU A 287 -31.67 4.98 -8.11
CA LEU A 287 -32.51 4.22 -9.04
C LEU A 287 -32.70 4.95 -10.38
N ASP A 288 -32.55 6.27 -10.38
CA ASP A 288 -32.73 7.17 -11.54
C ASP A 288 -31.69 6.95 -12.65
N ILE A 289 -30.46 6.58 -12.29
CA ILE A 289 -29.38 6.39 -13.26
C ILE A 289 -29.39 4.98 -13.88
N LEU A 290 -30.01 4.00 -13.22
CA LEU A 290 -29.93 2.60 -13.63
C LEU A 290 -30.63 2.32 -14.96
N ASP A 291 -30.00 1.48 -15.77
CA ASP A 291 -30.58 1.02 -17.03
C ASP A 291 -31.88 0.24 -16.81
N SER A 292 -32.93 0.67 -17.52
CA SER A 292 -34.22 -0.02 -17.64
C SER A 292 -34.10 -1.50 -18.01
N ALA A 293 -33.01 -1.92 -18.67
CA ALA A 293 -32.73 -3.30 -19.04
C ALA A 293 -32.52 -4.23 -17.83
N LEU A 294 -31.96 -3.72 -16.72
CA LEU A 294 -31.84 -4.47 -15.45
C LEU A 294 -33.19 -4.63 -14.76
N LEU A 295 -34.09 -3.67 -14.95
CA LEU A 295 -35.39 -3.59 -14.30
C LEU A 295 -36.49 -4.42 -14.98
N ARG A 296 -36.16 -5.15 -16.05
CA ARG A 296 -37.12 -5.98 -16.80
C ARG A 296 -37.54 -7.22 -15.99
N PRO A 297 -38.85 -7.56 -15.98
CA PRO A 297 -39.35 -8.79 -15.36
C PRO A 297 -38.62 -10.03 -15.91
N GLY A 298 -38.19 -10.94 -15.03
CA GLY A 298 -37.42 -12.15 -15.38
C GLY A 298 -35.91 -12.07 -15.07
N ARG A 299 -35.38 -10.88 -14.76
CA ARG A 299 -34.00 -10.65 -14.30
C ARG A 299 -33.95 -10.20 -12.83
N ILE A 300 -34.64 -9.10 -12.52
CA ILE A 300 -34.83 -8.57 -11.17
C ILE A 300 -36.34 -8.56 -10.89
N ASP A 301 -36.80 -9.47 -10.03
CA ASP A 301 -38.23 -9.69 -9.83
C ASP A 301 -38.82 -8.78 -8.75
N ARG A 302 -38.00 -8.33 -7.78
CA ARG A 302 -38.45 -7.50 -6.65
C ARG A 302 -37.56 -6.30 -6.42
N LYS A 303 -38.18 -5.15 -6.20
CA LYS A 303 -37.53 -3.87 -5.88
C LYS A 303 -37.98 -3.45 -4.49
N ILE A 304 -37.04 -3.36 -3.55
CA ILE A 304 -37.32 -3.02 -2.16
C ILE A 304 -36.72 -1.65 -1.88
N GLU A 305 -37.58 -0.70 -1.52
CA GLU A 305 -37.18 0.65 -1.10
C GLU A 305 -36.84 0.67 0.38
N LEU A 306 -35.66 1.19 0.72
CA LEU A 306 -35.25 1.48 2.09
C LEU A 306 -35.39 2.99 2.33
N PRO A 307 -36.52 3.45 2.91
CA PRO A 307 -36.72 4.85 3.23
C PRO A 307 -35.78 5.30 4.37
N PRO A 308 -35.57 6.62 4.54
CA PRO A 308 -34.92 7.14 5.74
C PRO A 308 -35.69 6.72 7.01
N PRO A 309 -34.99 6.46 8.14
CA PRO A 309 -35.61 5.88 9.33
C PRO A 309 -36.60 6.86 9.98
N SER A 310 -37.78 6.34 10.33
CA SER A 310 -38.78 7.04 11.14
C SER A 310 -38.30 7.30 12.58
N GLU A 311 -38.99 8.13 13.35
CA GLU A 311 -38.61 8.43 14.73
C GLU A 311 -38.58 7.17 15.61
N ALA A 312 -39.58 6.29 15.45
CA ALA A 312 -39.61 4.98 16.11
C ALA A 312 -38.41 4.11 15.68
N ALA A 313 -38.12 4.06 14.37
CA ALA A 313 -36.98 3.32 13.84
C ALA A 313 -35.63 3.84 14.38
N ARG A 314 -35.46 5.16 14.51
CA ARG A 314 -34.25 5.78 15.09
C ARG A 314 -34.10 5.40 16.56
N ALA A 315 -35.19 5.37 17.33
CA ALA A 315 -35.15 4.93 18.73
C ALA A 315 -34.74 3.45 18.85
N ASP A 316 -35.22 2.59 17.95
CA ASP A 316 -34.83 1.18 17.90
C ASP A 316 -33.35 1.00 17.51
N ILE A 317 -32.86 1.75 16.52
CA ILE A 317 -31.45 1.75 16.10
C ILE A 317 -30.55 2.22 17.26
N LEU A 318 -30.92 3.30 17.96
CA LEU A 318 -30.22 3.78 19.15
C LEU A 318 -30.17 2.68 20.21
N LYS A 319 -31.30 2.01 20.47
CA LYS A 319 -31.39 0.93 21.46
C LYS A 319 -30.49 -0.26 21.10
N ILE A 320 -30.40 -0.62 19.81
CA ILE A 320 -29.53 -1.71 19.35
C ILE A 320 -28.06 -1.37 19.58
N HIS A 321 -27.61 -0.18 19.16
CA HIS A 321 -26.21 0.22 19.29
C HIS A 321 -25.82 0.53 20.74
N SER A 322 -26.77 0.96 21.56
CA SER A 322 -26.54 1.26 22.97
C SER A 322 -26.50 0.01 23.87
N ARG A 323 -26.94 -1.18 23.40
CA ARG A 323 -26.87 -2.44 24.18
C ARG A 323 -25.46 -2.83 24.62
N LYS A 324 -24.44 -2.46 23.84
CA LYS A 324 -23.03 -2.74 24.14
C LYS A 324 -22.36 -1.65 24.98
N MET A 325 -23.07 -0.55 25.27
CA MET A 325 -22.53 0.61 25.98
C MET A 325 -22.96 0.61 27.46
N ASN A 326 -22.09 1.10 28.33
CA ASN A 326 -22.39 1.29 29.74
C ASN A 326 -23.20 2.57 29.94
N LEU A 327 -24.53 2.44 29.96
CA LEU A 327 -25.46 3.55 30.14
C LEU A 327 -25.83 3.76 31.62
N THR A 328 -26.00 5.02 32.02
CA THR A 328 -26.61 5.36 33.32
C THR A 328 -28.10 4.95 33.35
N ARG A 329 -28.61 4.49 34.50
CA ARG A 329 -30.03 4.11 34.65
C ARG A 329 -30.93 5.34 34.45
N GLY A 330 -31.90 5.25 33.54
CA GLY A 330 -32.92 6.30 33.31
C GLY A 330 -32.78 7.12 32.02
N ILE A 331 -31.90 6.73 31.09
CA ILE A 331 -31.74 7.42 29.79
C ILE A 331 -32.98 7.23 28.91
N ASN A 332 -33.52 8.35 28.42
CA ASN A 332 -34.69 8.38 27.54
C ASN A 332 -34.26 8.48 26.08
N LEU A 333 -34.00 7.32 25.45
CA LEU A 333 -33.58 7.24 24.04
C LEU A 333 -34.62 7.79 23.06
N ARG A 334 -35.91 7.78 23.42
CA ARG A 334 -36.99 8.35 22.59
C ARG A 334 -36.86 9.88 22.44
N LYS A 335 -36.56 10.59 23.54
CA LYS A 335 -36.33 12.04 23.52
C LYS A 335 -35.09 12.43 22.70
N VAL A 336 -34.07 11.57 22.67
CA VAL A 336 -32.89 11.76 21.81
C VAL A 336 -33.26 11.56 20.34
N ALA A 337 -34.06 10.54 20.02
CA ALA A 337 -34.53 10.27 18.65
C ALA A 337 -35.43 11.37 18.07
N GLU A 338 -36.21 12.06 18.91
CA GLU A 338 -37.00 13.25 18.55
C GLU A 338 -36.10 14.40 18.08
N LYS A 339 -34.98 14.64 18.77
CA LYS A 339 -33.98 15.67 18.40
C LYS A 339 -33.19 15.32 17.13
N MET A 340 -33.29 14.09 16.63
CA MET A 340 -32.55 13.57 15.47
C MET A 340 -33.41 13.56 14.20
N SER A 341 -34.06 14.69 13.88
CA SER A 341 -34.93 14.79 12.70
C SER A 341 -34.13 14.71 11.39
N GLY A 342 -34.45 13.72 10.55
CA GLY A 342 -33.84 13.58 9.22
C GLY A 342 -32.54 12.77 9.18
N CYS A 343 -32.03 12.30 10.32
CA CYS A 343 -30.78 11.52 10.33
C CYS A 343 -30.92 10.15 9.67
N SER A 344 -29.87 9.73 8.94
CA SER A 344 -29.73 8.37 8.40
C SER A 344 -29.36 7.35 9.50
N GLY A 345 -29.54 6.05 9.22
CA GLY A 345 -29.18 4.98 10.17
C GLY A 345 -27.69 4.96 10.52
N ALA A 346 -26.83 5.33 9.56
CA ALA A 346 -25.39 5.48 9.78
C ALA A 346 -25.06 6.67 10.68
N GLU A 347 -25.75 7.80 10.52
CA GLU A 347 -25.60 8.97 11.41
C GLU A 347 -26.10 8.66 12.83
N VAL A 348 -27.19 7.90 12.97
CA VAL A 348 -27.69 7.47 14.29
C VAL A 348 -26.64 6.63 15.01
N LYS A 349 -25.98 5.72 14.29
CA LYS A 349 -24.84 4.97 14.83
C LYS A 349 -23.67 5.89 15.19
N ALA A 350 -23.36 6.89 14.37
CA ALA A 350 -22.32 7.87 14.65
C ALA A 350 -22.61 8.67 15.91
N VAL A 351 -23.87 9.07 16.16
CA VAL A 351 -24.29 9.73 17.41
C VAL A 351 -24.02 8.84 18.62
N CYS A 352 -24.31 7.54 18.57
CA CYS A 352 -23.94 6.62 19.66
C CYS A 352 -22.43 6.57 19.90
N THR A 353 -21.62 6.50 18.84
CA THR A 353 -20.15 6.46 18.95
C THR A 353 -19.60 7.76 19.51
N GLU A 354 -20.11 8.90 19.07
CA GLU A 354 -19.72 10.23 19.58
C GLU A 354 -20.12 10.39 21.05
N ALA A 355 -21.32 9.95 21.46
CA ALA A 355 -21.73 9.96 22.87
C ALA A 355 -20.78 9.12 23.75
N GLY A 356 -20.33 7.96 23.25
CA GLY A 356 -19.30 7.16 23.92
C GLY A 356 -17.94 7.86 23.99
N MET A 357 -17.56 8.60 22.96
CA MET A 357 -16.32 9.39 22.95
C MET A 357 -16.36 10.59 23.90
N TYR A 358 -17.52 11.23 24.09
CA TYR A 358 -17.68 12.29 25.09
C TYR A 358 -17.48 11.75 26.51
N ALA A 359 -18.13 10.64 26.84
CA ALA A 359 -17.92 9.96 28.12
C ALA A 359 -16.44 9.56 28.32
N LEU A 360 -15.78 9.08 27.26
CA LEU A 360 -14.35 8.70 27.31
C LEU A 360 -13.42 9.90 27.52
N ARG A 361 -13.67 11.04 26.86
CA ARG A 361 -12.88 12.27 27.02
C ARG A 361 -12.92 12.79 28.45
N GLU A 362 -14.06 12.67 29.11
CA GLU A 362 -14.25 13.08 30.49
C GLU A 362 -13.89 11.97 31.51
N ARG A 363 -13.26 10.89 31.03
CA ARG A 363 -12.83 9.71 31.82
C ARG A 363 -13.97 9.05 32.60
N ARG A 364 -15.21 9.14 32.10
CA ARG A 364 -16.39 8.51 32.71
C ARG A 364 -16.61 7.12 32.12
N VAL A 365 -16.92 6.16 33.00
CA VAL A 365 -17.23 4.77 32.61
C VAL A 365 -18.70 4.62 32.17
N HIS A 366 -19.52 5.63 32.43
CA HIS A 366 -20.95 5.65 32.14
C HIS A 366 -21.31 6.81 31.21
N VAL A 367 -22.07 6.51 30.16
CA VAL A 367 -22.62 7.52 29.24
C VAL A 367 -23.89 8.11 29.87
N THR A 368 -24.03 9.43 29.82
CA THR A 368 -25.17 10.18 30.35
C THR A 368 -26.10 10.68 29.23
N GLN A 369 -27.28 11.20 29.59
CA GLN A 369 -28.21 11.79 28.63
C GLN A 369 -27.60 13.04 27.96
N GLU A 370 -26.82 13.83 28.69
CA GLU A 370 -26.18 15.06 28.18
C GLU A 370 -25.16 14.75 27.08
N ASP A 371 -24.42 13.63 27.21
CA ASP A 371 -23.48 13.15 26.19
C ASP A 371 -24.17 12.84 24.86
N PHE A 372 -25.36 12.25 24.90
CA PHE A 372 -26.18 12.00 23.72
C PHE A 372 -26.68 13.32 23.10
N GLU A 373 -27.06 14.30 23.90
CA GLU A 373 -27.52 15.59 23.38
C GLU A 373 -26.39 16.40 22.73
N MET A 374 -25.19 16.39 23.33
CA MET A 374 -23.99 16.98 22.73
C MET A 374 -23.59 16.27 21.43
N ALA A 375 -23.68 14.94 21.40
CA ALA A 375 -23.41 14.15 20.20
C ALA A 375 -24.38 14.48 19.05
N VAL A 376 -25.68 14.61 19.34
CA VAL A 376 -26.68 15.02 18.33
C VAL A 376 -26.37 16.41 17.77
N ALA A 377 -26.05 17.38 18.64
CA ALA A 377 -25.73 18.74 18.22
C ALA A 377 -24.48 18.80 17.30
N LYS A 378 -23.48 17.96 17.57
CA LYS A 378 -22.26 17.87 16.76
C LYS A 378 -22.52 17.26 15.38
N VAL A 379 -23.27 16.16 15.32
CA VAL A 379 -23.57 15.46 14.06
C VAL A 379 -24.44 16.34 13.15
N MET A 380 -25.46 17.01 13.71
CA MET A 380 -26.33 17.92 12.95
C MET A 380 -25.61 19.17 12.40
N ARG A 381 -24.63 19.72 13.13
CA ARG A 381 -23.83 20.85 12.64
C ARG A 381 -23.01 20.47 11.39
N LYS A 382 -22.49 19.25 11.35
CA LYS A 382 -21.66 18.74 10.25
C LYS A 382 -22.44 18.68 8.92
N ASP A 383 -23.71 18.27 8.97
CA ASP A 383 -24.59 18.25 7.78
C ASP A 383 -25.01 19.65 7.32
N THR A 384 -25.15 20.58 8.26
CA THR A 384 -25.52 21.98 7.96
C THR A 384 -24.35 22.70 7.28
N GLU A 385 -23.11 22.46 7.71
CA GLU A 385 -21.90 23.00 7.09
C GLU A 385 -21.62 22.41 5.69
N GLN A 386 -21.89 21.12 5.46
CA GLN A 386 -21.80 20.50 4.12
C GLN A 386 -22.83 21.07 3.13
N ASN A 387 -24.05 21.38 3.60
CA ASN A 387 -25.08 22.00 2.75
C ASN A 387 -24.85 23.51 2.51
N LEU A 388 -24.27 24.22 3.49
CA LEU A 388 -23.86 25.63 3.34
C LEU A 388 -22.68 25.81 2.40
N SER A 389 -21.73 24.87 2.39
CA SER A 389 -20.60 24.89 1.45
C SER A 389 -21.04 24.65 0.01
N LEU A 390 -22.07 23.84 -0.23
CA LEU A 390 -22.71 23.70 -1.55
C LEU A 390 -23.41 24.98 -2.04
N ARG A 391 -24.13 25.71 -1.18
CA ARG A 391 -24.79 26.98 -1.60
C ARG A 391 -23.82 28.13 -1.83
N LYS A 392 -22.71 28.20 -1.07
CA LYS A 392 -21.63 29.19 -1.30
C LYS A 392 -20.87 28.94 -2.62
N LEU A 393 -20.94 27.73 -3.16
CA LEU A 393 -20.34 27.38 -4.47
C LEU A 393 -21.16 27.88 -5.67
N PHE A 394 -22.42 28.32 -5.50
CA PHE A 394 -23.31 28.70 -6.62
C PHE A 394 -23.62 30.20 -6.77
N ASN A 395 -23.22 31.06 -5.83
CA ASN A 395 -23.35 32.52 -5.98
C ASN A 395 -22.06 33.21 -5.53
N SER A 396 -21.16 33.53 -6.46
CA SER A 396 -20.21 34.65 -6.36
C SER A 396 -19.47 34.87 -7.67
N ASP A 397 -20.18 35.43 -8.65
CA ASP A 397 -19.58 36.41 -9.55
C ASP A 397 -19.80 37.79 -8.90
N LEU A 398 -18.71 38.48 -8.50
CA LEU A 398 -18.53 39.94 -8.48
C LEU A 398 -17.25 40.32 -7.70
N ASP A 399 -16.33 40.90 -8.47
CA ASP A 399 -15.24 41.82 -8.13
C ASP A 399 -14.08 41.43 -7.20
N ALA A 400 -12.91 41.86 -7.66
CA ALA A 400 -11.57 41.57 -7.15
C ALA A 400 -11.35 42.00 -5.69
N GLN A 401 -10.92 41.07 -4.83
CA GLN A 401 -10.03 41.22 -3.65
C GLN A 401 -9.71 39.83 -3.03
N PRO A 402 -8.69 39.69 -2.16
CA PRO A 402 -7.75 38.55 -2.14
C PRO A 402 -8.35 37.22 -1.66
N SER A 403 -7.73 36.11 -2.08
CA SER A 403 -8.22 34.76 -1.86
C SER A 403 -8.46 34.40 -0.38
N LEU A 404 -9.59 33.73 -0.13
CA LEU A 404 -10.13 33.25 1.15
C LEU A 404 -9.15 32.46 2.04
N TYR A 405 -8.03 31.98 1.49
CA TYR A 405 -6.98 31.32 2.27
C TYR A 405 -6.21 32.28 3.20
N SER A 406 -6.16 33.57 2.86
CA SER A 406 -5.50 34.60 3.68
C SER A 406 -6.31 35.01 4.92
N LEU A 407 -7.65 35.02 4.82
CA LEU A 407 -8.52 35.34 5.97
C LEU A 407 -8.65 34.17 6.95
N ILE A 408 -8.71 32.93 6.47
CA ILE A 408 -8.78 31.74 7.36
C ILE A 408 -7.46 31.54 8.12
N ARG A 409 -6.34 32.06 7.60
CA ARG A 409 -5.02 32.03 8.27
C ARG A 409 -4.81 33.13 9.31
N ALA A 410 -5.62 34.20 9.30
CA ALA A 410 -5.44 35.32 10.22
C ALA A 410 -6.14 35.11 11.59
N GLU A 411 -7.18 34.27 11.67
CA GLU A 411 -7.93 34.05 12.92
C GLU A 411 -7.54 32.78 13.70
N ASN A 412 -6.65 31.94 13.17
CA ASN A 412 -6.13 30.75 13.88
C ASN A 412 -4.60 30.73 13.97
N LEU A 413 -3.97 31.89 14.21
CA LEU A 413 -2.60 31.95 14.72
C LEU A 413 -2.65 31.67 16.23
N ILE A 414 -2.43 30.41 16.61
CA ILE A 414 -2.31 29.99 18.02
C ILE A 414 -0.81 29.77 18.30
N PRO A 415 -0.25 30.35 19.38
CA PRO A 415 1.20 30.50 19.52
C PRO A 415 1.90 29.18 19.83
N MET A 416 3.04 28.96 19.16
CA MET A 416 4.02 27.92 19.47
C MET A 416 4.52 28.07 20.90
N THR A 417 4.73 26.96 21.61
CA THR A 417 5.43 26.98 22.91
C THR A 417 6.89 27.34 22.69
N THR A 418 7.26 28.53 23.17
CA THR A 418 8.55 29.23 23.01
C THR A 418 8.91 29.64 21.58
N PRO A 419 9.23 30.93 21.32
CA PRO A 419 9.72 31.36 20.02
C PRO A 419 11.16 30.85 19.85
N VAL A 420 11.32 29.66 19.27
CA VAL A 420 12.61 29.27 18.68
C VAL A 420 12.75 30.10 17.42
N ASP A 421 13.78 30.93 17.33
CA ASP A 421 14.04 31.73 16.13
C ASP A 421 14.46 30.81 14.97
N VAL A 422 13.64 30.77 13.93
CA VAL A 422 13.79 29.88 12.76
C VAL A 422 14.10 30.68 11.48
N SER A 423 14.15 32.01 11.53
CA SER A 423 14.17 32.85 10.31
C SER A 423 15.41 32.67 9.45
N ASP A 424 16.55 32.30 10.06
CA ASP A 424 17.87 32.31 9.40
C ASP A 424 18.41 30.90 9.08
N LYS A 425 17.59 29.86 9.28
CA LYS A 425 18.01 28.45 9.17
C LYS A 425 17.66 27.83 7.82
N LEU A 426 18.58 27.02 7.29
CA LEU A 426 18.40 26.38 5.98
C LEU A 426 17.50 25.14 6.09
N PRO A 427 16.57 24.89 5.15
CA PRO A 427 15.78 23.67 5.16
C PRO A 427 16.63 22.47 4.72
N LEU A 428 16.44 21.33 5.37
CA LEU A 428 17.08 20.07 5.03
C LEU A 428 16.10 18.90 5.17
N SER A 429 15.86 18.16 4.09
CA SER A 429 15.02 16.96 4.13
C SER A 429 15.86 15.73 4.44
N VAL A 430 15.45 14.94 5.43
CA VAL A 430 16.22 13.79 5.93
C VAL A 430 15.34 12.56 6.03
N VAL A 431 15.81 11.45 5.46
CA VAL A 431 15.13 10.14 5.58
C VAL A 431 15.79 9.27 6.64
N MET A 432 14.98 8.63 7.48
CA MET A 432 15.44 7.64 8.46
C MET A 432 15.49 6.25 7.83
N LEU A 433 16.67 5.62 7.82
CA LEU A 433 16.94 4.31 7.25
C LEU A 433 17.37 3.33 8.35
N GLY A 434 17.22 2.02 8.10
CA GLY A 434 17.57 0.96 9.06
C GLY A 434 16.48 -0.10 9.21
N SER A 435 16.81 -1.21 9.89
CA SER A 435 15.89 -2.34 10.13
C SER A 435 14.76 -1.98 11.11
N GLN A 436 13.66 -2.73 11.11
CA GLN A 436 12.54 -2.57 12.03
C GLN A 436 13.00 -2.45 13.49
N ASP A 437 13.92 -3.30 13.91
CA ASP A 437 14.43 -3.31 15.29
C ASP A 437 15.50 -2.25 15.57
N GLY A 438 15.90 -1.44 14.59
CA GLY A 438 16.93 -0.40 14.77
C GLY A 438 16.53 0.74 15.70
N GLY A 439 15.23 0.90 16.02
CA GLY A 439 14.74 1.98 16.89
C GLY A 439 14.68 3.35 16.21
N LYS A 440 14.39 3.39 14.90
CA LYS A 440 14.27 4.61 14.09
C LYS A 440 13.21 5.56 14.65
N SER A 441 11.97 5.09 14.79
CA SER A 441 10.84 5.91 15.25
C SER A 441 11.05 6.42 16.68
N THR A 442 11.69 5.63 17.56
CA THR A 442 12.07 6.06 18.91
C THR A 442 13.08 7.22 18.89
N ALA A 443 14.15 7.11 18.09
CA ALA A 443 15.15 8.17 17.95
C ALA A 443 14.55 9.43 17.31
N THR A 444 13.72 9.28 16.27
CA THR A 444 12.99 10.39 15.63
C THR A 444 12.06 11.08 16.61
N GLY A 445 11.22 10.31 17.33
CA GLY A 445 10.26 10.86 18.29
C GLY A 445 10.94 11.64 19.40
N HIS A 446 12.09 11.18 19.89
CA HIS A 446 12.88 11.91 20.88
C HIS A 446 13.44 13.22 20.30
N LEU A 447 14.02 13.19 19.10
CA LEU A 447 14.51 14.40 18.42
C LEU A 447 13.40 15.44 18.20
N VAL A 448 12.22 15.00 17.76
CA VAL A 448 11.08 15.88 17.49
C VAL A 448 10.50 16.42 18.80
N TYR A 449 10.31 15.59 19.83
CA TYR A 449 9.81 16.02 21.13
C TYR A 449 10.69 17.08 21.77
N LYS A 450 12.00 16.84 21.82
CA LYS A 450 12.96 17.74 22.46
C LYS A 450 13.27 19.00 21.62
N SER A 451 12.88 19.03 20.36
CA SER A 451 12.98 20.23 19.51
C SER A 451 12.02 21.36 19.91
N GLY A 452 10.94 21.05 20.64
CA GLY A 452 9.93 22.01 21.05
C GLY A 452 9.01 22.50 19.93
N LEU A 453 9.10 21.94 18.73
CA LEU A 453 8.27 22.31 17.56
C LEU A 453 6.91 21.60 17.50
N LEU A 454 6.61 20.70 18.43
CA LEU A 454 5.35 19.96 18.45
C LEU A 454 4.19 20.82 18.95
N HIS A 455 3.00 20.54 18.43
CA HIS A 455 1.78 21.21 18.89
C HIS A 455 1.54 20.96 20.38
N PRO A 456 1.18 21.99 21.18
CA PRO A 456 0.97 21.84 22.62
C PRO A 456 -0.01 20.72 23.01
N ASP A 457 -1.08 20.52 22.22
CA ASP A 457 -2.03 19.41 22.46
C ASP A 457 -1.41 18.03 22.27
N LEU A 458 -0.49 17.87 21.32
CA LEU A 458 0.23 16.61 21.10
C LEU A 458 1.20 16.34 22.24
N VAL A 459 1.90 17.38 22.70
CA VAL A 459 2.77 17.32 23.89
C VAL A 459 1.96 16.93 25.12
N ALA A 460 0.83 17.59 25.36
CA ALA A 460 -0.04 17.28 26.50
C ALA A 460 -0.60 15.84 26.44
N LYS A 461 -0.98 15.35 25.25
CA LYS A 461 -1.41 13.95 25.05
C LYS A 461 -0.28 12.96 25.32
N PHE A 462 0.94 13.28 24.87
CA PHE A 462 2.11 12.46 25.11
C PHE A 462 2.49 12.41 26.59
N ASP A 463 2.61 13.57 27.23
CA ASP A 463 2.92 13.69 28.65
C ASP A 463 1.87 12.97 29.50
N ALA A 464 0.58 13.04 29.12
CA ALA A 464 -0.50 12.29 29.76
C ALA A 464 -0.42 10.77 29.54
N HIS A 465 0.05 10.32 28.38
CA HIS A 465 0.24 8.89 28.08
C HIS A 465 1.42 8.31 28.88
N THR A 466 2.49 9.08 29.03
CA THR A 466 3.70 8.68 29.76
C THR A 466 3.64 8.99 31.26
N ALA A 467 2.54 9.56 31.74
CA ALA A 467 2.35 9.89 33.16
C ALA A 467 2.34 8.61 34.02
N GLY A 468 3.51 8.26 34.58
CA GLY A 468 3.72 7.10 35.46
C GLY A 468 4.52 5.94 34.86
N GLY A 469 5.13 6.10 33.67
CA GLY A 469 5.91 5.05 32.99
C GLY A 469 7.13 5.58 32.22
N ALA A 470 7.78 4.70 31.46
CA ALA A 470 8.88 5.06 30.57
C ALA A 470 8.37 5.87 29.36
N LEU A 471 9.17 6.83 28.88
CA LEU A 471 8.83 7.66 27.72
C LEU A 471 8.79 6.79 26.44
N ASP A 472 7.62 6.61 25.85
CA ASP A 472 7.42 5.83 24.63
C ASP A 472 7.40 6.71 23.38
N TYR A 473 8.58 7.13 22.92
CA TYR A 473 8.72 7.97 21.73
C TYR A 473 8.22 7.32 20.43
N ALA A 474 8.07 5.99 20.38
CA ALA A 474 7.50 5.32 19.21
C ALA A 474 5.99 5.59 19.13
N TRP A 475 5.29 5.52 20.26
CA TRP A 475 3.87 5.88 20.36
C TRP A 475 3.60 7.33 19.91
N LEU A 476 4.51 8.26 20.22
CA LEU A 476 4.40 9.65 19.75
C LEU A 476 4.40 9.72 18.22
N MET A 477 5.31 9.00 17.55
CA MET A 477 5.39 8.99 16.09
C MET A 477 4.19 8.30 15.44
N ASP A 478 3.66 7.24 16.05
CA ASP A 478 2.44 6.58 15.59
C ASP A 478 1.21 7.48 15.77
N THR A 479 1.13 8.21 16.89
CA THR A 479 0.06 9.19 17.13
C THR A 479 0.10 10.35 16.14
N ILE A 480 1.31 10.81 15.80
CA ILE A 480 1.51 11.83 14.77
C ILE A 480 1.07 11.29 13.39
N ARG A 481 1.35 10.01 13.09
CA ARG A 481 0.88 9.32 11.88
C ARG A 481 -0.66 9.27 11.83
N ASP A 482 -1.29 8.85 12.92
CA ASP A 482 -2.73 8.64 13.02
C ASP A 482 -3.54 9.96 12.98
N GLN A 483 -3.09 11.00 13.68
CA GLN A 483 -3.83 12.27 13.77
C GLN A 483 -3.80 13.10 12.49
N LEU A 484 -2.74 12.98 11.70
CA LEU A 484 -2.55 13.78 10.48
C LEU A 484 -2.87 12.99 9.19
N GLY A 485 -3.01 11.66 9.28
CA GLY A 485 -3.32 10.80 8.14
C GLY A 485 -4.79 10.76 7.72
N GLY A 486 -5.76 11.11 8.58
CA GLY A 486 -7.17 11.31 8.22
C GLY A 486 -7.89 10.19 7.45
N ILE A 487 -7.29 9.02 7.26
CA ILE A 487 -7.76 7.92 6.41
C ILE A 487 -7.30 6.61 7.07
N ALA A 488 -8.28 5.78 7.44
CA ALA A 488 -8.25 4.38 7.91
C ALA A 488 -6.97 3.84 8.59
N PRO A 489 -7.08 3.04 9.68
CA PRO A 489 -5.93 2.41 10.37
C PRO A 489 -5.12 1.38 9.54
N ASN A 490 -5.33 1.32 8.22
CA ASN A 490 -4.62 0.50 7.24
C ASN A 490 -4.02 1.33 6.07
N SER A 491 -3.87 2.65 6.20
CA SER A 491 -3.22 3.47 5.17
C SER A 491 -1.70 3.36 5.29
N ASP A 492 -1.06 2.85 4.24
CA ASP A 492 0.39 2.59 4.07
C ASP A 492 1.27 3.86 4.03
N GLU A 493 0.82 4.98 4.58
CA GLU A 493 1.46 6.28 4.38
C GLU A 493 2.53 6.60 5.44
N THR A 494 3.68 7.10 4.98
CA THR A 494 4.69 7.76 5.83
C THR A 494 4.06 8.92 6.58
N VAL A 495 4.53 9.19 7.81
CA VAL A 495 4.11 10.35 8.60
C VAL A 495 4.11 11.61 7.71
N PRO A 496 3.01 12.39 7.66
CA PRO A 496 2.95 13.57 6.82
C PRO A 496 4.15 14.50 7.07
N PRO A 497 4.79 15.03 6.01
CA PRO A 497 6.04 15.79 6.13
C PRO A 497 5.93 17.02 7.05
N GLU A 498 4.72 17.52 7.29
CA GLU A 498 4.47 18.71 8.10
C GLU A 498 4.67 18.49 9.61
N ALA A 499 4.66 17.24 10.07
CA ALA A 499 4.50 16.92 11.49
C ALA A 499 5.78 16.62 12.27
N ALA A 500 6.81 16.11 11.58
CA ALA A 500 8.05 15.62 12.19
C ALA A 500 9.23 16.51 11.78
N ARG A 501 9.43 17.59 12.52
CA ARG A 501 10.56 18.53 12.32
C ARG A 501 11.36 18.68 13.59
N PHE A 502 12.67 18.87 13.44
CA PHE A 502 13.53 19.32 14.52
C PHE A 502 14.49 20.40 14.03
N VAL A 503 15.04 21.16 14.96
CA VAL A 503 15.90 22.30 14.66
C VAL A 503 17.32 21.99 15.10
N THR A 504 18.29 22.36 14.27
CA THR A 504 19.71 22.34 14.61
C THR A 504 20.26 23.77 14.63
N SER A 505 21.58 23.96 14.81
CA SER A 505 22.16 25.31 14.78
C SER A 505 22.05 25.94 13.39
N ARG A 506 22.19 25.14 12.32
CA ARG A 506 22.21 25.60 10.93
C ARG A 506 20.92 25.28 10.15
N TYR A 507 20.24 24.20 10.50
CA TYR A 507 19.16 23.64 9.68
C TYR A 507 17.82 23.57 10.41
N VAL A 508 16.74 23.66 9.62
CA VAL A 508 15.43 23.12 9.97
C VAL A 508 15.32 21.77 9.28
N VAL A 509 15.36 20.70 10.07
CA VAL A 509 15.39 19.34 9.55
C VAL A 509 13.99 18.78 9.51
N GLN A 510 13.55 18.39 8.31
CA GLN A 510 12.32 17.67 8.07
C GLN A 510 12.63 16.18 8.02
N VAL A 511 12.01 15.39 8.90
CA VAL A 511 12.30 13.95 9.00
C VAL A 511 11.20 13.13 8.36
N MET A 512 11.61 12.22 7.47
CA MET A 512 10.75 11.19 6.89
C MET A 512 11.04 9.89 7.61
N ASP A 513 10.16 9.52 8.56
CA ASP A 513 10.25 8.24 9.24
C ASP A 513 9.70 7.13 8.34
N VAL A 514 10.58 6.21 7.94
CA VAL A 514 10.24 5.10 7.05
C VAL A 514 10.13 3.81 7.85
N PRO A 515 9.02 3.05 7.74
CA PRO A 515 8.89 1.76 8.40
C PRO A 515 10.01 0.80 7.97
N GLY A 516 10.54 0.05 8.94
CA GLY A 516 11.73 -0.78 8.74
C GLY A 516 11.52 -2.09 8.00
N HIS A 517 10.28 -2.49 7.77
CA HIS A 517 9.95 -3.84 7.30
C HIS A 517 10.00 -3.95 5.76
N ARG A 518 10.46 -5.10 5.26
CA ARG A 518 10.68 -5.38 3.82
C ARG A 518 9.49 -5.10 2.90
N ASP A 519 8.27 -5.24 3.41
CA ASP A 519 7.05 -5.00 2.62
C ASP A 519 6.80 -3.51 2.32
N PHE A 520 7.51 -2.60 3.00
CA PHE A 520 7.35 -1.15 2.86
C PHE A 520 8.49 -0.48 2.09
N MET A 521 9.18 -1.22 1.22
CA MET A 521 10.25 -0.66 0.38
C MET A 521 9.79 0.48 -0.54
N ARG A 522 8.50 0.53 -0.87
CA ARG A 522 7.87 1.66 -1.57
C ARG A 522 7.94 2.96 -0.76
N ASN A 523 7.88 2.85 0.57
CA ASN A 523 7.95 3.99 1.48
C ASN A 523 9.38 4.49 1.63
N VAL A 524 10.37 3.58 1.61
CA VAL A 524 11.79 3.94 1.52
C VAL A 524 12.07 4.71 0.24
N LEU A 525 11.55 4.23 -0.90
CA LEU A 525 11.72 4.89 -2.20
C LEU A 525 11.10 6.29 -2.24
N THR A 526 9.90 6.45 -1.70
CA THR A 526 9.21 7.76 -1.66
C THR A 526 9.83 8.73 -0.66
N GLY A 527 10.31 8.24 0.49
CA GLY A 527 11.07 9.06 1.44
C GLY A 527 12.43 9.46 0.90
N ALA A 528 13.19 8.52 0.34
CA ALA A 528 14.51 8.78 -0.20
C ALA A 528 14.51 9.69 -1.43
N SER A 529 13.47 9.64 -2.29
CA SER A 529 13.35 10.54 -3.44
C SER A 529 13.12 12.01 -3.03
N ARG A 530 12.56 12.25 -1.83
CA ARG A 530 12.32 13.58 -1.28
C ARG A 530 13.44 14.07 -0.36
N ALA A 531 14.40 13.22 0.00
CA ALA A 531 15.45 13.52 0.96
C ALA A 531 16.71 14.13 0.32
N ASP A 532 17.42 14.97 1.07
CA ASP A 532 18.74 15.52 0.75
C ASP A 532 19.88 14.74 1.42
N ALA A 533 19.59 14.21 2.60
CA ALA A 533 20.47 13.40 3.42
C ALA A 533 19.71 12.24 4.06
N ALA A 534 20.43 11.25 4.57
CA ALA A 534 19.86 10.12 5.28
C ALA A 534 20.57 9.91 6.62
N ILE A 535 19.81 9.40 7.60
CA ILE A 535 20.34 8.87 8.85
C ILE A 535 20.10 7.36 8.83
N LEU A 536 21.17 6.57 8.84
CA LEU A 536 21.10 5.12 8.96
C LEU A 536 21.21 4.72 10.43
N VAL A 537 20.13 4.22 10.99
CA VAL A 537 20.06 3.74 12.37
C VAL A 537 20.35 2.24 12.39
N LEU A 538 21.42 1.86 13.11
CA LEU A 538 21.86 0.46 13.29
C LEU A 538 21.76 0.09 14.77
N SER A 539 21.27 -1.11 15.09
CA SER A 539 21.26 -1.61 16.46
C SER A 539 22.64 -2.09 16.87
N ALA A 540 23.11 -1.74 18.07
CA ALA A 540 24.34 -2.26 18.65
C ALA A 540 24.18 -3.69 19.21
N ARG A 541 22.95 -4.17 19.39
CA ARG A 541 22.67 -5.47 20.01
C ARG A 541 23.26 -6.62 19.17
N PRO A 542 23.90 -7.63 19.80
CA PRO A 542 24.34 -8.84 19.11
C PRO A 542 23.16 -9.56 18.42
N GLY A 543 23.36 -10.01 17.19
CA GLY A 543 22.35 -10.66 16.35
C GLY A 543 21.54 -9.67 15.50
N GLU A 544 21.06 -8.57 16.10
CA GLU A 544 20.25 -7.58 15.37
C GLU A 544 21.08 -6.84 14.29
N LEU A 545 22.33 -6.48 14.59
CA LEU A 545 23.23 -5.84 13.62
C LEU A 545 23.49 -6.76 12.42
N GLU A 546 23.89 -7.99 12.71
CA GLU A 546 24.34 -8.96 11.73
C GLU A 546 23.18 -9.35 10.80
N THR A 547 21.97 -9.53 11.34
CA THR A 547 20.75 -9.71 10.54
C THR A 547 20.41 -8.46 9.72
N ALA A 548 20.51 -7.25 10.30
CA ALA A 548 20.17 -6.01 9.61
C ALA A 548 21.11 -5.69 8.43
N LEU A 549 22.39 -6.08 8.51
CA LEU A 549 23.39 -5.93 7.45
C LEU A 549 23.44 -7.13 6.50
N GLY A 550 22.82 -8.25 6.85
CA GLY A 550 22.82 -9.48 6.04
C GLY A 550 24.13 -10.27 6.14
N LEU A 551 24.79 -10.23 7.30
CA LEU A 551 26.02 -10.98 7.58
C LEU A 551 25.76 -12.41 8.08
N VAL A 552 24.52 -12.70 8.51
CA VAL A 552 24.08 -14.03 8.98
C VAL A 552 22.85 -14.46 8.18
N GLU A 553 22.87 -15.70 7.68
CA GLU A 553 21.72 -16.32 7.03
C GLU A 553 20.69 -16.76 8.09
N THR A 554 19.50 -16.17 8.05
CA THR A 554 18.36 -16.60 8.88
C THR A 554 17.59 -17.70 8.17
N GLU A 555 17.09 -18.71 8.92
CA GLU A 555 16.30 -19.84 8.39
C GLU A 555 15.05 -19.41 7.60
N SER A 556 14.56 -18.19 7.81
CA SER A 556 13.40 -17.63 7.13
C SER A 556 13.72 -16.96 5.79
N GLY A 557 14.99 -16.78 5.42
CA GLY A 557 15.39 -15.95 4.25
C GLY A 557 15.08 -14.45 4.43
N HIS A 558 14.86 -14.00 5.67
CA HIS A 558 14.55 -12.61 6.01
C HIS A 558 15.75 -11.94 6.70
N GLY A 559 16.47 -11.09 5.95
CA GLY A 559 17.62 -10.33 6.46
C GLY A 559 18.09 -9.25 5.48
N ALA A 560 19.01 -8.39 5.94
CA ALA A 560 19.65 -7.30 5.19
C ALA A 560 18.81 -6.02 4.95
N GLU A 561 17.78 -5.73 5.75
CA GLU A 561 16.91 -4.55 5.57
C GLU A 561 17.70 -3.23 5.57
N ALA A 562 18.59 -3.03 6.55
CA ALA A 562 19.37 -1.79 6.65
C ALA A 562 20.28 -1.60 5.43
N ARG A 563 20.87 -2.69 4.93
CA ARG A 563 21.67 -2.69 3.72
C ARG A 563 20.83 -2.36 2.48
N GLN A 564 19.64 -2.94 2.35
CA GLN A 564 18.72 -2.66 1.25
C GLN A 564 18.24 -1.21 1.27
N HIS A 565 17.91 -0.66 2.44
CA HIS A 565 17.49 0.73 2.62
C HIS A 565 18.61 1.70 2.22
N ALA A 566 19.85 1.44 2.68
CA ALA A 566 21.02 2.25 2.30
C ALA A 566 21.31 2.17 0.79
N THR A 567 21.16 0.98 0.19
CA THR A 567 21.33 0.77 -1.25
C THR A 567 20.31 1.58 -2.06
N LEU A 568 19.04 1.56 -1.64
CA LEU A 568 17.97 2.33 -2.25
C LEU A 568 18.17 3.84 -2.10
N ALA A 569 18.55 4.31 -0.92
CA ALA A 569 18.78 5.73 -0.70
C ALA A 569 19.92 6.25 -1.59
N PHE A 570 20.99 5.46 -1.75
CA PHE A 570 22.08 5.79 -2.65
C PHE A 570 21.62 5.94 -4.10
N THR A 571 20.78 5.01 -4.59
CA THR A 571 20.24 5.05 -5.96
C THR A 571 19.24 6.17 -6.18
N MET A 572 18.52 6.60 -5.15
CA MET A 572 17.65 7.78 -5.20
C MET A 572 18.41 9.11 -5.17
N GLY A 573 19.75 9.10 -5.10
CA GLY A 573 20.54 10.33 -5.12
C GLY A 573 21.13 10.74 -3.76
N VAL A 574 20.75 10.07 -2.67
CA VAL A 574 21.17 10.43 -1.31
C VAL A 574 22.61 9.96 -1.04
N THR A 575 23.58 10.86 -1.15
CA THR A 575 25.01 10.57 -0.85
C THR A 575 25.44 11.01 0.54
N ARG A 576 24.66 11.88 1.18
CA ARG A 576 24.97 12.44 2.49
C ARG A 576 24.37 11.52 3.53
N LEU A 577 25.22 10.74 4.20
CA LEU A 577 24.80 9.74 5.17
C LEU A 577 25.43 10.02 6.53
N VAL A 578 24.63 9.94 7.58
CA VAL A 578 25.07 9.87 8.98
C VAL A 578 24.66 8.50 9.52
N VAL A 579 25.54 7.83 10.27
CA VAL A 579 25.24 6.52 10.86
C VAL A 579 25.08 6.69 12.37
N ALA A 580 23.91 6.30 12.87
CA ALA A 580 23.59 6.31 14.28
C ALA A 580 23.58 4.87 14.80
N VAL A 581 24.51 4.53 15.68
CA VAL A 581 24.60 3.22 16.34
C VAL A 581 23.76 3.28 17.62
N ASN A 582 22.54 2.78 17.53
CA ASN A 582 21.51 2.87 18.56
C ASN A 582 21.52 1.66 19.51
N LYS A 583 20.80 1.78 20.64
CA LYS A 583 20.72 0.79 21.71
C LYS A 583 22.06 0.51 22.42
N MET A 584 22.92 1.53 22.56
CA MET A 584 24.19 1.40 23.30
C MET A 584 23.99 1.06 24.79
N ASP A 585 22.83 1.43 25.35
CA ASP A 585 22.37 1.07 26.69
C ASP A 585 22.19 -0.44 26.89
N MET A 586 21.86 -1.18 25.83
CA MET A 586 21.66 -2.64 25.88
C MET A 586 22.98 -3.44 25.79
N VAL A 587 24.09 -2.75 25.54
CA VAL A 587 25.45 -3.32 25.45
C VAL A 587 26.41 -2.63 26.41
N ASP A 588 25.88 -2.11 27.52
CA ASP A 588 26.61 -1.44 28.60
C ASP A 588 27.58 -0.36 28.10
N TRP A 589 27.20 0.36 27.04
CA TRP A 589 28.00 1.40 26.40
C TRP A 589 29.42 0.96 26.02
N SER A 590 29.58 -0.30 25.59
CA SER A 590 30.88 -0.90 25.26
C SER A 590 31.57 -0.28 24.03
N GLU A 591 32.82 0.17 24.21
CA GLU A 591 33.66 0.69 23.13
C GLU A 591 34.01 -0.37 22.08
N THR A 592 34.28 -1.61 22.51
CA THR A 592 34.66 -2.70 21.61
C THR A 592 33.52 -3.02 20.66
N ARG A 593 32.30 -3.12 21.19
CA ARG A 593 31.11 -3.39 20.37
C ARG A 593 30.83 -2.25 19.39
N PHE A 594 31.00 -0.99 19.81
CA PHE A 594 30.86 0.14 18.88
C PHE A 594 31.86 0.06 17.73
N LYS A 595 33.14 -0.24 18.01
CA LYS A 595 34.18 -0.40 16.98
C LYS A 595 33.85 -1.53 16.00
N GLU A 596 33.38 -2.68 16.48
CA GLU A 596 32.90 -3.79 15.64
C GLU A 596 31.78 -3.35 14.70
N VAL A 597 30.78 -2.64 15.24
CA VAL A 597 29.64 -2.13 14.45
C VAL A 597 30.13 -1.17 13.35
N VAL A 598 31.04 -0.25 13.69
CA VAL A 598 31.60 0.72 12.73
C VAL A 598 32.37 0.02 11.63
N GLU A 599 33.17 -1.00 11.94
CA GLU A 599 33.94 -1.75 10.95
C GLU A 599 33.02 -2.52 10.00
N ALA A 600 32.05 -3.27 10.55
CA ALA A 600 31.07 -4.02 9.77
C ALA A 600 30.21 -3.11 8.88
N ALA A 601 29.69 -2.01 9.42
CA ALA A 601 28.91 -1.03 8.67
C ALA A 601 29.75 -0.34 7.58
N SER A 602 31.00 0.01 7.88
CA SER A 602 31.92 0.62 6.90
C SER A 602 32.20 -0.30 5.72
N ALA A 603 32.41 -1.60 5.95
CA ALA A 603 32.61 -2.57 4.88
C ALA A 603 31.40 -2.60 3.92
N VAL A 604 30.17 -2.69 4.47
CA VAL A 604 28.93 -2.71 3.68
C VAL A 604 28.66 -1.37 2.98
N LEU A 605 28.89 -0.24 3.63
CA LEU A 605 28.67 1.08 3.01
C LEU A 605 29.66 1.33 1.86
N ARG A 606 30.89 0.82 1.95
CA ARG A 606 31.83 0.82 0.82
C ARG A 606 31.28 -0.01 -0.35
N THR A 607 30.71 -1.19 -0.11
CA THR A 607 30.14 -2.05 -1.18
C THR A 607 29.00 -1.38 -1.92
N ILE A 608 28.17 -0.61 -1.22
CA ILE A 608 27.08 0.17 -1.84
C ILE A 608 27.61 1.35 -2.67
N GLY A 609 28.73 1.96 -2.26
CA GLY A 609 29.35 3.09 -2.96
C GLY A 609 29.43 4.40 -2.15
N PHE A 610 29.15 4.37 -0.85
CA PHE A 610 29.34 5.53 0.02
C PHE A 610 30.83 5.76 0.34
N ALA A 611 31.23 7.03 0.37
CA ALA A 611 32.56 7.43 0.82
C ALA A 611 32.61 7.46 2.35
N VAL A 612 33.14 6.41 2.97
CA VAL A 612 33.13 6.22 4.43
C VAL A 612 33.82 7.35 5.19
N GLU A 613 34.85 7.98 4.60
CA GLU A 613 35.54 9.14 5.15
C GLU A 613 34.62 10.36 5.38
N LYS A 614 33.50 10.43 4.67
CA LYS A 614 32.52 11.52 4.75
C LYS A 614 31.35 11.23 5.70
N ILE A 615 31.34 10.04 6.32
CA ILE A 615 30.26 9.55 7.17
C ILE A 615 30.65 9.74 8.63
N ALA A 616 29.76 10.36 9.41
CA ALA A 616 29.90 10.41 10.87
C ALA A 616 29.22 9.18 11.49
N PHE A 617 29.94 8.49 12.38
CA PHE A 617 29.43 7.38 13.18
C PHE A 617 29.21 7.84 14.62
N VAL A 618 27.94 7.85 15.05
CA VAL A 618 27.54 8.38 16.37
C VAL A 618 26.93 7.26 17.21
N PRO A 619 27.51 6.88 18.35
CA PRO A 619 26.87 5.98 19.30
C PRO A 619 25.77 6.75 20.03
N ILE A 620 24.54 6.25 19.98
CA ILE A 620 23.36 6.87 20.58
C ILE A 620 22.56 5.83 21.38
N ALA A 621 21.69 6.32 22.25
CA ALA A 621 20.59 5.53 22.80
C ALA A 621 19.30 6.35 22.71
N GLY A 622 18.40 5.94 21.82
CA GLY A 622 17.18 6.70 21.49
C GLY A 622 16.21 6.87 22.67
N VAL A 623 16.20 5.93 23.62
CA VAL A 623 15.31 5.99 24.80
C VAL A 623 15.87 6.93 25.87
N SER A 624 17.14 6.76 26.26
CA SER A 624 17.79 7.60 27.28
C SER A 624 18.13 9.01 26.77
N GLY A 625 18.32 9.17 25.45
CA GLY A 625 18.72 10.41 24.81
C GLY A 625 20.23 10.65 24.74
N ASP A 626 21.04 9.62 25.05
CA ASP A 626 22.51 9.69 25.00
C ASP A 626 23.00 10.10 23.60
N ASN A 627 23.89 11.11 23.55
CA ASN A 627 24.49 11.65 22.33
C ASN A 627 23.50 12.15 21.25
N LEU A 628 22.20 12.33 21.56
CA LEU A 628 21.26 12.95 20.62
C LEU A 628 21.47 14.47 20.55
N PHE A 629 21.32 15.15 21.69
CA PHE A 629 21.46 16.62 21.82
C PHE A 629 22.67 17.05 22.64
N ALA A 630 23.08 16.21 23.60
CA ALA A 630 24.19 16.49 24.50
C ALA A 630 25.09 15.25 24.60
N PRO A 631 26.40 15.43 24.83
CA PRO A 631 27.32 14.32 25.08
C PRO A 631 26.86 13.49 26.27
N SER A 632 26.96 12.16 26.16
CA SER A 632 26.62 11.23 27.22
C SER A 632 27.75 11.10 28.24
N ALA A 633 27.41 11.11 29.52
CA ALA A 633 28.34 10.78 30.59
C ALA A 633 28.68 9.27 30.65
N ASN A 634 27.85 8.41 30.04
CA ASN A 634 28.02 6.96 30.07
C ASN A 634 29.10 6.46 29.09
N MET A 635 29.58 7.32 28.18
CA MET A 635 30.58 6.99 27.16
C MET A 635 31.81 7.91 27.24
N PRO A 636 32.60 7.87 28.32
CA PRO A 636 33.78 8.73 28.47
C PRO A 636 34.89 8.43 27.45
N TRP A 637 34.90 7.21 26.90
CA TRP A 637 35.83 6.78 25.85
C TRP A 637 35.52 7.40 24.48
N TYR A 638 34.32 7.92 24.27
CA TYR A 638 33.92 8.47 22.98
C TYR A 638 34.35 9.94 22.86
N HIS A 639 35.41 10.18 22.09
CA HIS A 639 35.95 11.52 21.85
C HIS A 639 35.29 12.26 20.67
N GLY A 640 34.22 11.70 20.12
CA GLY A 640 33.47 12.30 19.02
C GLY A 640 33.68 11.61 17.68
N TRP A 641 32.79 11.91 16.74
CA TRP A 641 32.89 11.51 15.35
C TRP A 641 33.80 12.49 14.58
N SER A 642 34.38 12.00 13.49
CA SER A 642 35.08 12.82 12.52
C SER A 642 34.57 12.50 11.12
N ARG A 643 34.46 13.50 10.25
CA ARG A 643 34.10 13.34 8.84
C ARG A 643 34.79 14.38 7.97
N GLN A 644 35.12 14.02 6.75
CA GLN A 644 35.63 14.93 5.74
C GLN A 644 34.47 15.67 5.05
N ALA A 645 34.52 16.98 5.02
CA ALA A 645 33.61 17.83 4.24
C ALA A 645 34.06 17.89 2.76
N LYS A 646 33.20 18.42 1.88
CA LYS A 646 33.51 18.54 0.45
C LYS A 646 34.76 19.34 0.11
N ASP A 647 35.11 20.31 0.95
CA ASP A 647 36.29 21.18 0.83
C ASP A 647 37.58 20.52 1.34
N GLY A 648 37.49 19.26 1.82
CA GLY A 648 38.61 18.52 2.37
C GLY A 648 38.85 18.78 3.86
N THR A 649 38.10 19.70 4.49
CA THR A 649 38.22 19.97 5.94
C THR A 649 37.64 18.82 6.76
N VAL A 650 38.28 18.51 7.89
CA VAL A 650 37.76 17.49 8.82
C VAL A 650 36.89 18.20 9.86
N LYS A 651 35.60 17.86 9.89
CA LYS A 651 34.67 18.31 10.92
C LYS A 651 34.58 17.24 12.01
N THR A 652 34.52 17.68 13.26
CA THR A 652 34.35 16.82 14.42
C THR A 652 33.18 17.27 15.27
N GLY A 653 32.62 16.36 16.05
CA GLY A 653 31.55 16.64 17.01
C GLY A 653 31.25 15.41 17.86
N MET A 654 30.38 15.57 18.85
CA MET A 654 30.03 14.52 19.82
C MET A 654 28.62 13.97 19.59
N THR A 655 27.69 14.80 19.12
CA THR A 655 26.26 14.45 19.10
C THR A 655 25.73 14.21 17.70
N LEU A 656 24.56 13.57 17.61
CA LEU A 656 23.85 13.34 16.36
C LEU A 656 23.41 14.66 15.71
N ILE A 657 22.99 15.65 16.51
CA ILE A 657 22.61 16.97 15.99
C ILE A 657 23.80 17.70 15.39
N GLU A 658 24.96 17.67 16.04
CA GLU A 658 26.19 18.24 15.46
C GLU A 658 26.58 17.51 14.18
N ALA A 659 26.39 16.19 14.11
CA ALA A 659 26.66 15.41 12.89
C ALA A 659 25.77 15.84 11.73
N MET A 660 24.51 16.19 12.02
CA MET A 660 23.56 16.74 11.07
C MET A 660 23.91 18.18 10.66
N ASP A 661 24.32 19.03 11.59
CA ASP A 661 24.81 20.38 11.28
C ASP A 661 26.06 20.37 10.39
N ALA A 662 26.90 19.35 10.53
CA ALA A 662 28.07 19.16 9.71
C ALA A 662 27.77 18.66 8.28
N VAL A 663 26.53 18.26 7.99
CA VAL A 663 26.11 17.88 6.62
C VAL A 663 26.22 19.07 5.68
N ASP A 664 26.92 18.88 4.57
CA ASP A 664 27.06 19.92 3.55
C ASP A 664 25.71 20.19 2.87
N PRO A 665 25.34 21.46 2.65
CA PRO A 665 24.04 21.78 2.06
C PRO A 665 23.89 21.16 0.65
N PRO A 666 22.65 20.85 0.22
CA PRO A 666 22.38 20.45 -1.16
C PRO A 666 22.76 21.59 -2.11
N ARG A 667 23.43 21.28 -3.23
CA ARG A 667 23.80 22.28 -4.24
C ARG A 667 22.57 22.48 -5.11
N ARG A 668 21.89 23.63 -5.00
CA ARG A 668 20.71 23.93 -5.79
C ARG A 668 21.14 24.28 -7.23
N LEU A 669 20.71 23.47 -8.20
CA LEU A 669 21.10 23.58 -9.60
C LEU A 669 20.11 24.47 -10.37
N ALA A 670 19.96 25.73 -9.96
CA ALA A 670 18.97 26.64 -10.53
C ALA A 670 19.32 27.06 -11.98
N ASP A 671 20.61 27.13 -12.31
CA ASP A 671 21.10 27.52 -13.64
C ASP A 671 21.02 26.38 -14.67
N LYS A 672 20.76 25.15 -14.23
CA LYS A 672 20.61 24.01 -15.14
C LYS A 672 19.20 23.95 -15.72
N PRO A 673 18.99 23.27 -16.86
CA PRO A 673 17.67 23.05 -17.41
C PRO A 673 16.69 22.40 -16.44
N LEU A 674 15.40 22.69 -16.64
CA LEU A 674 14.33 22.19 -15.80
C LEU A 674 14.23 20.66 -15.89
N ARG A 675 14.27 20.00 -14.73
CA ARG A 675 13.95 18.58 -14.57
C ARG A 675 13.11 18.39 -13.32
N ILE A 676 11.91 17.87 -13.50
CA ILE A 676 10.98 17.52 -12.41
C ILE A 676 10.63 16.05 -12.56
N VAL A 677 10.90 15.25 -11.53
CA VAL A 677 10.49 13.84 -11.52
C VAL A 677 9.05 13.77 -11.04
N VAL A 678 8.15 13.29 -11.90
CA VAL A 678 6.73 13.11 -11.58
C VAL A 678 6.55 11.94 -10.62
N GLN A 679 6.16 12.26 -9.39
CA GLN A 679 5.91 11.28 -8.33
C GLN A 679 4.49 10.71 -8.45
N ASP A 680 3.49 11.58 -8.59
CA ASP A 680 2.07 11.22 -8.73
C ASP A 680 1.33 12.24 -9.61
N VAL A 681 0.13 11.89 -10.08
CA VAL A 681 -0.70 12.76 -10.93
C VAL A 681 -2.15 12.67 -10.47
N TYR A 682 -2.77 13.81 -10.20
CA TYR A 682 -4.13 13.90 -9.72
C TYR A 682 -5.05 14.56 -10.76
N LYS A 683 -6.34 14.18 -10.72
CA LYS A 683 -7.39 14.91 -11.43
C LYS A 683 -8.14 15.77 -10.43
N VAL A 684 -8.05 17.09 -10.58
CA VAL A 684 -8.77 18.03 -9.71
C VAL A 684 -9.85 18.70 -10.55
N SER A 685 -11.11 18.62 -10.10
CA SER A 685 -12.30 19.02 -10.89
C SER A 685 -12.27 20.45 -11.45
N ARG A 686 -11.48 21.36 -10.84
CA ARG A 686 -11.33 22.76 -11.26
C ARG A 686 -9.98 23.10 -11.92
N LEU A 687 -8.92 22.37 -11.59
CA LEU A 687 -7.56 22.62 -12.08
C LEU A 687 -7.12 21.64 -13.17
N GLY A 688 -7.96 20.66 -13.52
CA GLY A 688 -7.63 19.65 -14.52
C GLY A 688 -6.58 18.65 -14.02
N THR A 689 -5.51 18.47 -14.79
CA THR A 689 -4.43 17.52 -14.51
C THR A 689 -3.36 18.20 -13.66
N VAL A 690 -3.06 17.63 -12.49
CA VAL A 690 -2.08 18.16 -11.54
C VAL A 690 -1.01 17.11 -11.27
N PRO A 691 0.11 17.11 -12.02
CA PRO A 691 1.32 16.40 -11.63
C PRO A 691 1.93 16.96 -10.35
N VAL A 692 2.43 16.06 -9.50
CA VAL A 692 3.18 16.37 -8.29
C VAL A 692 4.58 15.79 -8.41
N GLY A 693 5.60 16.61 -8.14
CA GLY A 693 6.98 16.19 -8.29
C GLY A 693 7.97 17.11 -7.58
N ARG A 694 9.21 16.62 -7.46
CA ARG A 694 10.34 17.39 -6.94
C ARG A 694 11.10 18.02 -8.08
N ILE A 695 11.44 19.31 -7.94
CA ILE A 695 12.29 20.01 -8.91
C ILE A 695 13.76 19.62 -8.62
N GLU A 696 14.37 18.83 -9.49
CA GLU A 696 15.78 18.40 -9.33
C GLU A 696 16.77 19.46 -9.84
N SER A 697 16.40 20.15 -10.92
CA SER A 697 17.18 21.23 -11.51
C SER A 697 16.29 22.22 -12.24
N GLY A 698 16.79 23.44 -12.42
CA GLY A 698 16.09 24.53 -13.09
C GLY A 698 14.97 25.14 -12.27
N VAL A 699 14.20 26.01 -12.92
CA VAL A 699 13.13 26.80 -12.28
C VAL A 699 11.84 26.60 -13.06
N LEU A 700 10.76 26.29 -12.34
CA LEU A 700 9.41 26.18 -12.89
C LEU A 700 8.71 27.53 -12.75
N ARG A 701 8.05 27.99 -13.83
CA ARG A 701 7.28 29.25 -13.82
C ARG A 701 5.87 29.02 -14.35
N VAL A 702 4.90 29.75 -13.79
CA VAL A 702 3.55 29.81 -14.36
C VAL A 702 3.63 30.39 -15.79
N GLY A 703 2.88 29.82 -16.71
CA GLY A 703 2.91 30.12 -18.14
C GLY A 703 4.02 29.42 -18.93
N MET A 704 4.92 28.69 -18.26
CA MET A 704 5.96 27.91 -18.94
C MET A 704 5.33 26.71 -19.66
N ARG A 705 5.79 26.44 -20.89
CA ARG A 705 5.47 25.18 -21.58
C ARG A 705 6.40 24.08 -21.10
N VAL A 706 5.80 23.00 -20.62
CA VAL A 706 6.50 21.83 -20.09
C VAL A 706 6.30 20.63 -21.00
N HIS A 707 7.36 19.88 -21.22
CA HIS A 707 7.40 18.64 -21.99
C HIS A 707 7.57 17.44 -21.04
N PHE A 708 6.72 16.43 -21.17
CA PHE A 708 6.72 15.21 -20.37
C PHE A 708 7.32 14.03 -21.15
N ALA A 709 8.51 13.59 -20.74
CA ALA A 709 9.14 12.39 -21.29
C ALA A 709 8.87 11.16 -20.40
N PRO A 710 8.72 9.95 -20.96
CA PRO A 710 8.83 9.61 -22.38
C PRO A 710 7.53 9.79 -23.20
N GLY A 711 6.43 10.24 -22.59
CA GLY A 711 5.13 10.35 -23.29
C GLY A 711 5.10 11.33 -24.48
N GLY A 712 6.03 12.28 -24.54
CA GLY A 712 6.13 13.25 -25.63
C GLY A 712 5.04 14.32 -25.60
N VAL A 713 4.33 14.46 -24.47
CA VAL A 713 3.20 15.37 -24.34
C VAL A 713 3.66 16.70 -23.78
N GLU A 714 3.16 17.79 -24.36
CA GLU A 714 3.43 19.14 -23.92
C GLU A 714 2.18 19.77 -23.31
N GLY A 715 2.36 20.62 -22.31
CA GLY A 715 1.29 21.40 -21.73
C GLY A 715 1.79 22.71 -21.14
N THR A 716 0.87 23.61 -20.82
CA THR A 716 1.22 24.91 -20.22
C THR A 716 0.90 24.93 -18.74
N VAL A 717 1.86 25.36 -17.93
CA VAL A 717 1.69 25.45 -16.47
C VAL A 717 0.73 26.60 -16.14
N GLN A 718 -0.41 26.28 -15.52
CA GLN A 718 -1.42 27.29 -15.14
C GLN A 718 -1.22 27.80 -13.73
N THR A 719 -0.95 26.88 -12.79
CA THR A 719 -0.75 27.22 -11.37
C THR A 719 0.35 26.36 -10.80
N ILE A 720 1.03 26.88 -9.79
CA ILE A 720 2.03 26.15 -9.01
C ILE A 720 1.62 26.23 -7.54
N GLU A 721 1.37 25.09 -6.95
CA GLU A 721 1.15 24.92 -5.51
C GLU A 721 2.39 24.29 -4.90
N ARG A 722 2.87 24.91 -3.81
CA ARG A 722 3.98 24.38 -3.02
C ARG A 722 3.41 23.76 -1.77
N ASP A 723 4.00 22.64 -1.36
CA ASP A 723 3.81 22.15 -0.02
C ASP A 723 4.40 23.18 0.96
N SER A 724 3.58 23.72 1.86
CA SER A 724 3.91 24.75 2.86
C SER A 724 5.09 24.38 3.76
N SER A 725 5.50 23.11 3.73
CA SER A 725 6.62 22.56 4.48
C SER A 725 7.99 22.65 3.80
N SER A 726 8.04 22.88 2.48
CA SER A 726 9.27 22.77 1.68
C SER A 726 9.95 24.11 1.38
N SER A 727 9.27 25.23 1.66
CA SER A 727 9.83 26.57 1.50
C SER A 727 10.77 26.93 2.66
N PRO A 728 11.98 27.43 2.40
CA PRO A 728 12.89 27.92 3.44
C PRO A 728 12.24 29.04 4.26
N PRO A 729 12.36 29.05 5.60
CA PRO A 729 12.23 30.31 6.33
C PRO A 729 13.41 31.22 5.92
N GLY A 730 13.11 32.47 5.56
CA GLY A 730 14.12 33.47 5.16
C GLY A 730 14.32 33.66 3.65
N HIS A 731 13.82 32.76 2.79
CA HIS A 731 13.48 33.18 1.43
C HIS A 731 12.08 33.81 1.49
N THR A 732 12.04 35.14 1.52
CA THR A 732 10.88 35.87 1.02
C THR A 732 10.45 35.19 -0.28
N VAL A 733 9.25 34.62 -0.29
CA VAL A 733 8.59 34.16 -1.50
C VAL A 733 8.50 35.40 -2.39
N THR A 734 9.48 35.60 -3.27
CA THR A 734 9.53 36.78 -4.14
C THR A 734 8.47 36.70 -5.23
N ASP A 735 7.94 35.50 -5.51
CA ASP A 735 6.84 35.31 -6.45
C ASP A 735 6.13 33.96 -6.23
N PRO A 736 4.81 33.91 -5.95
CA PRO A 736 4.05 32.65 -5.90
C PRO A 736 4.12 31.87 -7.23
N ASN A 737 4.46 32.52 -8.33
CA ASN A 737 4.49 31.94 -9.67
C ASN A 737 5.81 31.24 -10.05
N VAL A 738 6.80 31.14 -9.15
CA VAL A 738 8.15 30.64 -9.49
C VAL A 738 8.69 29.63 -8.47
N ALA A 739 8.88 28.37 -8.85
CA ALA A 739 9.41 27.33 -7.96
C ALA A 739 10.82 26.88 -8.37
N GLY A 740 11.69 26.66 -7.39
CA GLY A 740 13.12 26.38 -7.60
C GLY A 740 13.56 24.96 -7.24
N PRO A 741 14.83 24.61 -7.49
CA PRO A 741 15.36 23.27 -7.20
C PRO A 741 15.28 22.91 -5.71
N GLY A 742 14.84 21.69 -5.44
CA GLY A 742 14.65 21.12 -4.11
C GLY A 742 13.20 21.22 -3.60
N GLU A 743 12.36 22.09 -4.19
CA GLU A 743 10.96 22.25 -3.81
C GLU A 743 10.10 21.07 -4.31
N ASN A 744 9.16 20.64 -3.48
CA ASN A 744 8.11 19.70 -3.88
C ASN A 744 6.90 20.53 -4.31
N VAL A 745 6.47 20.35 -5.57
CA VAL A 745 5.43 21.16 -6.17
C VAL A 745 4.35 20.30 -6.81
N GLY A 746 3.09 20.70 -6.61
CA GLY A 746 1.99 20.31 -7.46
C GLY A 746 1.73 21.43 -8.45
N PHE A 747 1.64 21.14 -9.74
CA PHE A 747 1.40 22.19 -10.74
C PHE A 747 0.29 21.76 -11.70
N SER A 748 -0.65 22.65 -11.95
CA SER A 748 -1.73 22.41 -12.92
C SER A 748 -1.20 22.62 -14.33
N VAL A 749 -1.55 21.71 -15.23
CA VAL A 749 -1.14 21.76 -16.63
C VAL A 749 -2.37 21.71 -17.55
N SER A 750 -2.44 22.63 -18.50
CA SER A 750 -3.45 22.64 -19.56
C SER A 750 -3.11 21.66 -20.68
N ASP A 751 -4.13 21.23 -21.42
CA ASP A 751 -3.98 20.47 -22.67
C ASP A 751 -3.38 19.06 -22.51
N VAL A 752 -3.25 18.57 -21.27
CA VAL A 752 -2.76 17.22 -20.97
C VAL A 752 -3.77 16.46 -20.14
N SER A 753 -4.08 15.23 -20.54
CA SER A 753 -4.94 14.34 -19.75
C SER A 753 -4.13 13.61 -18.67
N VAL A 754 -4.78 13.30 -17.55
CA VAL A 754 -4.21 12.46 -16.48
C VAL A 754 -3.78 11.08 -17.01
N ARG A 755 -4.33 10.63 -18.14
CA ARG A 755 -3.96 9.35 -18.78
C ARG A 755 -2.60 9.38 -19.49
N ASP A 756 -2.15 10.57 -19.87
CA ASP A 756 -0.97 10.77 -20.72
C ASP A 756 0.32 10.87 -19.90
N ILE A 757 0.22 11.29 -18.63
CA ILE A 757 1.34 11.39 -17.70
C ILE A 757 1.26 10.23 -16.70
N ARG A 758 2.41 9.65 -16.37
CA ARG A 758 2.52 8.60 -15.34
C ARG A 758 3.63 8.90 -14.36
N ARG A 759 3.56 8.26 -13.19
CA ARG A 759 4.69 8.19 -12.26
C ARG A 759 5.93 7.64 -12.96
N GLY A 760 7.08 8.25 -12.70
CA GLY A 760 8.34 7.94 -13.39
C GLY A 760 8.58 8.78 -14.65
N TYR A 761 7.63 9.63 -15.04
CA TYR A 761 7.86 10.58 -16.14
C TYR A 761 8.70 11.75 -15.65
N VAL A 762 9.41 12.38 -16.58
CA VAL A 762 10.24 13.55 -16.30
C VAL A 762 9.66 14.73 -17.04
N ALA A 763 9.23 15.75 -16.29
CA ALA A 763 8.86 17.03 -16.84
C ALA A 763 10.10 17.91 -17.03
N SER A 764 10.16 18.56 -18.18
CA SER A 764 11.25 19.45 -18.60
C SER A 764 10.68 20.67 -19.31
N SER A 765 11.51 21.69 -19.57
CA SER A 765 11.09 22.80 -20.44
C SER A 765 10.86 22.28 -21.85
N ALA A 766 9.76 22.69 -22.49
CA ALA A 766 9.50 22.40 -23.91
C ALA A 766 10.32 23.30 -24.85
N ALA A 767 11.02 24.31 -24.32
CA ALA A 767 11.82 25.21 -25.12
C ALA A 767 13.08 24.50 -25.65
N ALA A 768 13.28 24.50 -26.96
CA ALA A 768 14.37 23.75 -27.61
C ALA A 768 15.78 24.24 -27.22
N ASP A 769 15.90 25.49 -26.77
CA ASP A 769 17.11 26.10 -26.21
C ASP A 769 17.40 25.67 -24.76
N GLN A 770 16.48 24.95 -24.12
CA GLN A 770 16.55 24.54 -22.72
C GLN A 770 16.64 23.01 -22.53
N ASP A 771 17.24 22.29 -23.49
CA ASP A 771 17.52 20.83 -23.40
C ASP A 771 16.32 20.02 -22.87
N PRO A 772 15.26 19.81 -23.67
CA PRO A 772 14.13 18.98 -23.28
C PRO A 772 14.54 17.53 -22.97
N ALA A 773 13.86 16.93 -22.00
CA ALA A 773 14.04 15.51 -21.68
C ALA A 773 13.41 14.64 -22.76
N TYR A 774 14.04 13.51 -23.11
CA TYR A 774 13.56 12.57 -24.13
C TYR A 774 13.59 11.12 -23.65
N GLU A 775 12.92 10.24 -24.39
CA GLU A 775 13.00 8.80 -24.17
C GLU A 775 14.42 8.28 -24.45
N SER A 776 14.87 7.31 -23.66
CA SER A 776 16.18 6.69 -23.80
C SER A 776 16.10 5.42 -24.64
N ALA A 777 16.74 5.42 -25.82
CA ALA A 777 16.83 4.27 -26.71
C ALA A 777 17.83 3.22 -26.17
N SER A 778 18.99 3.68 -25.70
CA SER A 778 19.97 2.79 -25.06
C SER A 778 20.81 3.53 -24.02
N LEU A 779 21.33 2.77 -23.06
CA LEU A 779 22.04 3.27 -21.89
C LEU A 779 23.41 2.60 -21.80
N THR A 780 24.47 3.39 -21.76
CA THR A 780 25.80 2.90 -21.36
C THR A 780 26.02 3.22 -19.90
N VAL A 781 26.13 2.18 -19.08
CA VAL A 781 26.15 2.30 -17.63
C VAL A 781 27.42 1.70 -17.05
N SER A 782 27.86 2.23 -15.91
CA SER A 782 28.92 1.67 -15.09
C SER A 782 28.29 1.14 -13.82
N MET A 783 28.44 -0.16 -13.54
CA MET A 783 27.80 -0.80 -12.40
C MET A 783 28.77 -1.69 -11.62
N VAL A 784 28.42 -1.92 -10.36
CA VAL A 784 29.08 -2.88 -9.46
C VAL A 784 28.06 -3.94 -9.09
N MET A 785 28.42 -5.20 -9.30
CA MET A 785 27.62 -6.36 -8.89
C MET A 785 27.74 -6.56 -7.38
N MET A 786 26.61 -6.81 -6.72
CA MET A 786 26.57 -7.13 -5.30
C MET A 786 27.22 -8.50 -5.06
N ALA A 787 28.12 -8.59 -4.07
CA ALA A 787 28.96 -9.78 -3.84
C ALA A 787 28.20 -11.00 -3.28
N ASP A 788 27.06 -10.75 -2.66
CA ASP A 788 26.16 -11.69 -1.98
C ASP A 788 25.05 -12.24 -2.89
N HIS A 789 24.90 -11.69 -4.09
CA HIS A 789 23.91 -12.18 -5.04
C HIS A 789 24.47 -13.37 -5.83
N GLN A 790 23.66 -14.35 -6.23
CA GLN A 790 24.15 -15.50 -7.02
C GLN A 790 24.03 -15.29 -8.54
N LEU A 791 23.28 -14.26 -8.98
CA LEU A 791 23.08 -13.99 -10.40
C LEU A 791 24.38 -13.56 -11.08
N VAL A 792 24.67 -14.22 -12.19
CA VAL A 792 25.73 -13.86 -13.12
C VAL A 792 25.10 -13.11 -14.28
N LEU A 793 25.56 -11.88 -14.53
CA LEU A 793 25.03 -11.06 -15.61
C LEU A 793 25.64 -11.51 -16.94
N THR A 794 24.79 -11.92 -17.89
CA THR A 794 25.22 -12.25 -19.27
C THR A 794 24.42 -11.45 -20.29
N PRO A 795 24.97 -11.23 -21.50
CA PRO A 795 24.21 -10.67 -22.61
C PRO A 795 22.93 -11.48 -22.87
N GLY A 796 21.79 -10.80 -22.95
CA GLY A 796 20.46 -11.39 -23.12
C GLY A 796 19.61 -11.43 -21.85
N CYS A 797 20.20 -11.31 -20.64
CA CYS A 797 19.44 -11.20 -19.41
C CYS A 797 18.51 -9.98 -19.41
N THR A 798 17.35 -10.11 -18.75
CA THR A 798 16.33 -9.05 -18.68
C THR A 798 16.00 -8.63 -17.23
N PRO A 799 16.97 -8.08 -16.49
CA PRO A 799 16.74 -7.56 -15.14
C PRO A 799 15.86 -6.30 -15.17
N VAL A 800 15.38 -5.88 -14.00
CA VAL A 800 14.59 -4.64 -13.83
C VAL A 800 15.49 -3.52 -13.35
N VAL A 801 15.35 -2.33 -13.92
CA VAL A 801 16.05 -1.12 -13.49
C VAL A 801 15.11 -0.24 -12.69
N ASP A 802 15.57 0.15 -11.51
CA ASP A 802 15.01 1.21 -10.69
C ASP A 802 15.86 2.47 -10.85
N VAL A 803 15.28 3.50 -11.46
CA VAL A 803 15.87 4.85 -11.55
C VAL A 803 14.81 5.82 -11.06
N HIS A 804 15.17 6.75 -10.17
CA HIS A 804 14.23 7.73 -9.60
C HIS A 804 12.89 7.08 -9.15
N THR A 805 11.76 7.39 -9.80
CA THR A 805 10.46 6.76 -9.54
C THR A 805 10.03 5.75 -10.61
N ALA A 806 10.86 5.51 -11.64
CA ALA A 806 10.62 4.55 -12.71
C ALA A 806 11.12 3.13 -12.36
N HIS A 807 10.32 2.14 -12.74
CA HIS A 807 10.58 0.71 -12.57
C HIS A 807 10.36 0.01 -13.91
N VAL A 808 11.44 -0.29 -14.63
CA VAL A 808 11.38 -0.71 -16.04
C VAL A 808 12.30 -1.92 -16.32
N PRO A 809 11.80 -3.01 -16.94
CA PRO A 809 12.65 -4.09 -17.39
C PRO A 809 13.60 -3.62 -18.49
N VAL A 810 14.87 -4.00 -18.40
CA VAL A 810 15.92 -3.68 -19.39
C VAL A 810 16.58 -4.96 -19.88
N LYS A 811 16.99 -4.98 -21.14
CA LYS A 811 17.78 -6.06 -21.71
C LYS A 811 19.25 -5.70 -21.67
N VAL A 812 20.07 -6.61 -21.15
CA VAL A 812 21.54 -6.52 -21.23
C VAL A 812 21.95 -6.87 -22.65
N VAL A 813 22.49 -5.91 -23.41
CA VAL A 813 22.87 -6.13 -24.82
C VAL A 813 24.31 -6.57 -24.92
N GLU A 814 25.21 -5.85 -24.26
CA GLU A 814 26.64 -6.13 -24.29
C GLU A 814 27.29 -5.76 -22.95
N LEU A 815 28.29 -6.55 -22.56
CA LEU A 815 29.21 -6.22 -21.49
C LEU A 815 30.43 -5.57 -22.15
N VAL A 816 30.64 -4.27 -21.95
CA VAL A 816 31.65 -3.49 -22.69
C VAL A 816 33.05 -3.71 -22.09
N THR A 817 33.19 -3.53 -20.78
CA THR A 817 34.47 -3.71 -20.08
C THR A 817 34.24 -4.13 -18.64
N LYS A 818 35.07 -5.03 -18.12
CA LYS A 818 35.24 -5.24 -16.68
C LYS A 818 36.23 -4.23 -16.13
N ILE A 819 35.91 -3.61 -15.00
CA ILE A 819 36.74 -2.59 -14.35
C ILE A 819 37.06 -3.01 -12.91
N ASP A 820 38.22 -2.60 -12.44
CA ASP A 820 38.57 -2.66 -11.02
C ASP A 820 37.78 -1.57 -10.29
N ARG A 821 37.14 -1.98 -9.19
CA ARG A 821 36.24 -1.15 -8.39
C ARG A 821 36.98 -0.01 -7.68
N SER A 822 38.25 -0.19 -7.34
CA SER A 822 39.00 0.72 -6.48
C SER A 822 39.66 1.87 -7.25
N ASN A 823 40.22 1.57 -8.43
CA ASN A 823 41.02 2.49 -9.24
C ASN A 823 40.41 2.75 -10.62
N GLY A 824 39.31 2.08 -10.99
CA GLY A 824 38.65 2.23 -12.27
C GLY A 824 39.43 1.68 -13.47
N GLN A 825 40.54 0.96 -13.24
CA GLN A 825 41.34 0.38 -14.32
C GLN A 825 40.56 -0.71 -15.06
N ILE A 826 40.75 -0.78 -16.38
CA ILE A 826 40.10 -1.79 -17.21
C ILE A 826 40.84 -3.11 -17.01
N LEU A 827 40.15 -4.09 -16.42
CA LEU A 827 40.68 -5.44 -16.20
C LEU A 827 40.52 -6.32 -17.45
N GLU A 828 39.36 -6.23 -18.11
CA GLU A 828 39.02 -7.06 -19.26
C GLU A 828 38.11 -6.28 -20.21
N ARG A 829 38.31 -6.43 -21.53
CA ARG A 829 37.42 -5.86 -22.56
C ARG A 829 36.49 -6.96 -23.06
N ALA A 830 35.21 -6.63 -23.23
CA ALA A 830 34.16 -7.56 -23.67
C ALA A 830 34.08 -8.88 -22.87
N PRO A 831 33.91 -8.84 -21.54
CA PRO A 831 33.83 -10.06 -20.74
C PRO A 831 32.59 -10.87 -21.13
N LYS A 832 32.67 -12.21 -21.05
CA LYS A 832 31.52 -13.09 -21.35
C LYS A 832 30.40 -12.99 -20.31
N ALA A 833 30.74 -12.66 -19.08
CA ALA A 833 29.84 -12.58 -17.95
C ALA A 833 30.40 -11.64 -16.87
N LEU A 834 29.53 -10.96 -16.12
CA LEU A 834 29.90 -10.26 -14.89
C LEU A 834 29.40 -11.05 -13.68
N ARG A 835 30.31 -11.39 -12.77
CA ARG A 835 30.02 -12.18 -11.58
C ARG A 835 29.75 -11.28 -10.36
N PRO A 836 29.13 -11.83 -9.31
CA PRO A 836 28.96 -11.15 -8.03
C PRO A 836 30.27 -10.54 -7.51
N GLY A 837 30.24 -9.28 -7.08
CA GLY A 837 31.39 -8.52 -6.60
C GLY A 837 32.23 -7.83 -7.68
N GLU A 838 32.01 -8.15 -8.96
CA GLU A 838 32.74 -7.54 -10.08
C GLU A 838 32.10 -6.22 -10.53
N ALA A 839 32.90 -5.31 -11.05
CA ALA A 839 32.43 -4.06 -11.64
C ALA A 839 32.64 -4.04 -13.14
N GLY A 840 31.76 -3.36 -13.87
CA GLY A 840 31.84 -3.31 -15.32
C GLY A 840 31.02 -2.17 -15.95
N VAL A 841 31.35 -1.88 -17.20
CA VAL A 841 30.56 -1.03 -18.10
C VAL A 841 29.71 -1.94 -18.97
N VAL A 842 28.41 -1.66 -19.03
CA VAL A 842 27.40 -2.49 -19.68
C VAL A 842 26.50 -1.61 -20.54
N LYS A 843 26.05 -2.12 -21.68
CA LYS A 843 25.00 -1.48 -22.49
C LYS A 843 23.65 -2.14 -22.21
N LEU A 844 22.68 -1.32 -21.81
CA LEU A 844 21.32 -1.73 -21.49
C LEU A 844 20.34 -1.09 -22.48
N VAL A 845 19.28 -1.83 -22.83
CA VAL A 845 18.18 -1.33 -23.66
C VAL A 845 16.86 -1.49 -22.90
N PRO A 846 16.16 -0.40 -22.57
CA PRO A 846 14.84 -0.46 -21.95
C PRO A 846 13.83 -1.25 -22.81
N GLN A 847 13.03 -2.10 -22.18
CA GLN A 847 11.95 -2.83 -22.86
C GLN A 847 10.61 -2.07 -22.82
N LYS A 848 10.55 -0.99 -22.03
CA LYS A 848 9.44 -0.03 -21.98
C LYS A 848 10.02 1.39 -22.04
N PRO A 849 9.22 2.38 -22.45
CA PRO A 849 9.65 3.77 -22.49
C PRO A 849 10.18 4.23 -21.14
N LEU A 850 11.40 4.78 -21.15
CA LEU A 850 12.12 5.22 -19.97
C LEU A 850 12.83 6.54 -20.28
N CYS A 851 12.77 7.51 -19.36
CA CYS A 851 13.54 8.75 -19.45
C CYS A 851 14.59 8.78 -18.34
N VAL A 852 15.85 8.82 -18.74
CA VAL A 852 17.00 8.94 -17.86
C VAL A 852 18.07 9.82 -18.50
N GLU A 853 19.01 10.29 -17.68
CA GLU A 853 20.05 11.22 -18.11
C GLU A 853 21.43 10.74 -17.67
N ALA A 854 22.49 11.29 -18.26
CA ALA A 854 23.85 10.99 -17.83
C ALA A 854 24.12 11.53 -16.41
N PHE A 855 24.76 10.73 -15.57
CA PHE A 855 25.05 11.08 -14.16
C PHE A 855 25.87 12.36 -14.01
N ALA A 856 26.78 12.62 -14.96
CA ALA A 856 27.61 13.83 -14.96
C ALA A 856 26.78 15.11 -15.17
N GLU A 857 25.70 15.01 -15.95
CA GLU A 857 24.82 16.13 -16.27
C GLU A 857 23.73 16.27 -15.19
N TYR A 858 23.00 15.19 -14.90
CA TYR A 858 21.89 15.17 -13.96
C TYR A 858 22.05 13.99 -12.99
N ALA A 859 22.70 14.26 -11.86
CA ALA A 859 23.07 13.23 -10.88
C ALA A 859 21.88 12.43 -10.32
N ALA A 860 20.71 13.07 -10.16
CA ALA A 860 19.50 12.43 -9.64
C ALA A 860 18.86 11.45 -10.64
N LEU A 861 18.92 11.76 -11.94
CA LEU A 861 18.35 10.93 -13.01
C LEU A 861 19.33 9.88 -13.54
N GLY A 862 20.61 9.98 -13.17
CA GLY A 862 21.68 9.12 -13.65
C GLY A 862 22.11 7.98 -12.71
N ARG A 863 21.45 7.78 -11.57
CA ARG A 863 21.75 6.66 -10.65
C ARG A 863 20.69 5.60 -10.71
N PHE A 864 21.10 4.34 -10.67
CA PHE A 864 20.14 3.24 -10.78
C PHE A 864 20.54 2.02 -9.96
N ALA A 865 19.53 1.25 -9.57
CA ALA A 865 19.66 -0.11 -9.07
C ALA A 865 19.18 -1.08 -10.15
N LEU A 866 19.91 -2.18 -10.31
CA LEU A 866 19.50 -3.32 -11.10
C LEU A 866 18.93 -4.36 -10.14
N ARG A 867 17.74 -4.85 -10.42
CA ARG A 867 17.02 -5.82 -9.60
C ARG A 867 16.66 -7.07 -10.38
N ASP A 868 16.67 -8.18 -9.67
CA ASP A 868 16.13 -9.45 -10.11
C ASP A 868 15.14 -9.91 -9.06
N GLN A 869 13.89 -10.16 -9.49
CA GLN A 869 12.74 -10.41 -8.63
C GLN A 869 12.53 -9.32 -7.56
N ARG A 870 13.08 -9.52 -6.35
CA ARG A 870 12.99 -8.61 -5.19
C ARG A 870 14.35 -8.22 -4.62
N HIS A 871 15.44 -8.68 -5.20
CA HIS A 871 16.80 -8.44 -4.71
C HIS A 871 17.54 -7.44 -5.61
N THR A 872 18.40 -6.63 -5.01
CA THR A 872 19.27 -5.72 -5.76
C THR A 872 20.52 -6.46 -6.18
N VAL A 873 20.70 -6.62 -7.48
CA VAL A 873 21.80 -7.38 -8.11
C VAL A 873 23.01 -6.49 -8.32
N ALA A 874 22.77 -5.25 -8.77
CA ALA A 874 23.85 -4.31 -9.07
C ALA A 874 23.40 -2.88 -8.79
N VAL A 875 24.36 -2.01 -8.55
CA VAL A 875 24.16 -0.56 -8.43
C VAL A 875 25.10 0.14 -9.38
N GLY A 876 24.64 1.20 -10.02
CA GLY A 876 25.45 1.89 -11.01
C GLY A 876 25.06 3.33 -11.28
N VAL A 877 25.87 3.92 -12.16
CA VAL A 877 25.68 5.25 -12.71
C VAL A 877 25.63 5.19 -14.24
N ILE A 878 24.75 6.00 -14.81
CA ILE A 878 24.60 6.14 -16.25
C ILE A 878 25.72 7.04 -16.77
N LYS A 879 26.58 6.48 -17.61
CA LYS A 879 27.69 7.23 -18.23
C LYS A 879 27.23 7.98 -19.48
N ARG A 880 26.41 7.34 -20.30
CA ARG A 880 25.90 7.89 -21.57
C ARG A 880 24.50 7.40 -21.87
N VAL A 881 23.70 8.24 -22.52
CA VAL A 881 22.33 7.94 -22.97
C VAL A 881 22.23 8.26 -24.46
N GLU A 882 21.71 7.32 -25.23
CA GLU A 882 21.23 7.55 -26.61
C GLU A 882 19.75 7.93 -26.51
N LYS A 883 19.40 9.19 -26.83
CA LYS A 883 18.03 9.72 -26.75
C LYS A 883 17.29 9.44 -28.06
N SER A 884 16.03 9.02 -27.97
CA SER A 884 15.12 8.89 -29.11
C SER A 884 14.36 10.21 -29.29
N LEU A 885 14.56 10.86 -30.42
CA LEU A 885 13.84 12.08 -30.77
C LEU A 885 12.45 11.76 -31.38
N PRO A 886 11.51 12.72 -31.38
CA PRO A 886 10.17 12.53 -31.94
C PRO A 886 10.14 12.21 -33.44
N ASP A 887 11.21 12.55 -34.17
CA ASP A 887 11.39 12.24 -35.59
C ASP A 887 11.91 10.81 -35.84
N GLY A 888 12.09 10.01 -34.79
CA GLY A 888 12.60 8.64 -34.84
C GLY A 888 14.12 8.55 -34.97
N THR A 889 14.84 9.67 -34.97
CA THR A 889 16.31 9.68 -34.97
C THR A 889 16.85 9.47 -33.56
N THR A 890 17.98 8.79 -33.44
CA THR A 890 18.70 8.64 -32.18
C THR A 890 19.85 9.63 -32.10
N VAL A 891 19.86 10.45 -31.06
CA VAL A 891 20.91 11.43 -30.83
C VAL A 891 21.68 11.06 -29.56
N LEU A 892 23.01 11.02 -29.69
CA LEU A 892 23.91 10.92 -28.56
C LEU A 892 23.98 12.29 -27.88
N CYS A 893 23.73 12.35 -26.56
CA CYS A 893 23.92 13.58 -25.78
C CYS A 893 25.31 14.20 -26.11
N PRO A 894 25.39 15.50 -26.44
CA PRO A 894 26.63 16.11 -26.88
C PRO A 894 27.68 16.14 -25.76
N ARG A 895 28.93 15.89 -26.14
CA ARG A 895 30.12 15.96 -25.26
C ARG A 895 30.24 17.36 -24.63
N GLY A 896 30.14 17.40 -23.30
CA GLY A 896 30.51 18.56 -22.48
C GLY A 896 31.66 18.28 -21.51
N ALA A 897 32.78 17.69 -21.96
CA ALA A 897 34.14 17.83 -21.39
C ALA A 897 35.18 16.98 -22.19
N PRO A 898 36.43 17.44 -22.33
CA PRO A 898 37.42 16.91 -23.30
C PRO A 898 38.07 15.59 -22.87
N PRO A 899 38.79 14.89 -23.76
CA PRO A 899 39.52 13.69 -23.41
C PRO A 899 40.86 14.07 -22.74
N VAL A 900 41.05 13.69 -21.47
CA VAL A 900 42.32 13.20 -20.92
C VAL A 900 41.99 12.16 -19.85
#